data_AF-A0AAU1RKC4-F1
#
_entry.id   AF-A0AAU1RKC4-F1
#
_cell.length_a   1.000
_cell.length_b   1.000
_cell.length_c   1.000
_cell.angle_alpha   90.00
_cell.angle_beta   90.00
_cell.angle_gamma   90.00
#
_symmetry.space_group_name_H-M   'P 1'
#
loop_
_entity.id
_entity.type
_entity.pdbx_description
1 polymer ?
#
loop_
_entity_poly.entity_id
_entity_poly.type
_entity_poly.pdbx_seq_one_letter_code
_entity_poly.pdbx_strand_id
1 'polypeptide(L)'
;MSETDDGVDPRTHVPVPAPVHPPGPASLRPPTRRAVLAAGAGAAALLGAPALAPAAWAGPTAPTAPAPSAPPDPADLAPYASYWFPDSLPKGAPGPGIVWRSLKRWAPESDPDLAHNTATVPLAPRFTPVPPHPGARAGQARIASLVSFGPTAQNPSQGSATADYYALTHWAYIDELVFWGGSSGEGIVLAPNAPVIDAAHRNGVRVLGNVFLPPAAYGGDLQWTRDLVQRDSLGRFPIAEQLVRVATAYGFDGWFVNAETDGGDSGLATRMREFLRALRAAGEPHGLRITWYDAMDTTGRVGWQGALNELNQEFFEDRAGKVADTMFVDFRWTPQSLAASGALAQRLGRSRHELWAAVDTEANGWNSAVRWDAIIPRGGDHVVSYGFYRPEWTRNHLTDRSPGAFHRADDRFWTGESLDPARPAPESGWRAPATAVADRSTVTSLPFACTFNTGHGERWYEDGAAVSDTPWNHLGLQDRLPGRRWVVDTAGERPAVTLDFARAWRGGSSLLVAGTLTAPAAVGLHSTRLPLTSSTVLELVHAAESGPVAVEVGVATREPTAPGRPAPYTWIRADSCGTGADWHRSRVGLAALAGKTAYGLAVRITGLGKRPVVWRLGALSVRDAAVGRRPASPAALTVDASARREDRAWLRLSWRRAAGPVRHYEVSRVLPDGSRRFLGGTCAAALYVAAVPRSGRELATAFEVRAVDELYAVSAPARTALAW
;
A
#
# COMPACT_ATOMS: atom_id res chain seq x y z
N MET A 1 -9.03 46.91 59.80
CA MET A 1 -10.16 47.42 58.99
C MET A 1 -10.64 46.22 58.19
N SER A 2 -11.31 45.28 58.88
CA SER A 2 -12.77 45.15 59.07
C SER A 2 -13.36 44.30 57.93
N GLU A 3 -13.46 42.98 58.12
CA GLU A 3 -14.66 42.21 58.57
C GLU A 3 -15.50 41.79 57.34
N THR A 4 -15.56 40.52 56.90
CA THR A 4 -16.28 39.31 57.40
C THR A 4 -17.75 39.52 57.75
N ASP A 5 -18.64 38.80 57.04
CA ASP A 5 -19.89 38.13 57.48
C ASP A 5 -20.82 37.95 56.26
N ASP A 6 -21.71 36.97 56.15
CA ASP A 6 -21.90 35.66 56.77
C ASP A 6 -22.92 34.90 55.89
N GLY A 7 -23.04 33.58 56.05
CA GLY A 7 -23.75 32.68 55.15
C GLY A 7 -25.29 32.63 55.24
N VAL A 8 -25.82 31.54 54.62
CA VAL A 8 -27.04 30.74 54.92
C VAL A 8 -27.86 30.40 53.65
N ASP A 9 -27.94 29.10 53.35
CA ASP A 9 -28.94 28.41 52.51
C ASP A 9 -30.16 28.04 53.38
N PRO A 10 -31.42 28.12 52.89
CA PRO A 10 -32.15 26.87 52.66
C PRO A 10 -33.26 26.89 51.57
N ARG A 11 -33.34 25.77 50.82
CA ARG A 11 -34.53 24.93 50.55
C ARG A 11 -35.74 25.43 49.69
N THR A 12 -35.96 24.70 48.58
CA THR A 12 -37.22 24.10 48.05
C THR A 12 -38.52 24.91 47.89
N HIS A 13 -39.00 25.11 46.65
CA HIS A 13 -40.25 24.55 46.05
C HIS A 13 -40.71 25.32 44.77
N VAL A 14 -40.63 24.68 43.58
CA VAL A 14 -41.73 24.26 42.63
C VAL A 14 -42.84 25.30 42.25
N PRO A 15 -43.39 25.33 41.01
CA PRO A 15 -43.06 26.18 39.83
C PRO A 15 -44.30 26.98 39.32
N VAL A 16 -44.37 27.34 38.01
CA VAL A 16 -45.55 27.70 37.13
C VAL A 16 -45.38 29.09 36.45
N PRO A 17 -45.82 29.32 35.18
CA PRO A 17 -45.51 28.63 33.92
C PRO A 17 -45.01 29.64 32.84
N ALA A 18 -44.48 29.17 31.70
CA ALA A 18 -44.25 30.02 30.53
C ALA A 18 -44.71 29.30 29.25
N PRO A 19 -45.09 30.05 28.20
CA PRO A 19 -46.14 29.66 27.27
C PRO A 19 -45.68 28.74 26.12
N VAL A 20 -46.68 28.05 25.58
CA VAL A 20 -46.65 27.06 24.51
C VAL A 20 -46.27 27.70 23.17
N HIS A 21 -45.25 27.14 22.50
CA HIS A 21 -45.02 27.23 21.06
C HIS A 21 -44.81 25.82 20.47
N PRO A 22 -45.17 25.59 19.20
CA PRO A 22 -45.50 24.26 18.65
C PRO A 22 -44.27 23.40 18.32
N PRO A 23 -44.43 22.07 18.20
CA PRO A 23 -43.31 21.14 18.12
C PRO A 23 -42.66 21.10 16.73
N GLY A 24 -41.34 21.24 16.71
CA GLY A 24 -40.48 20.82 15.60
C GLY A 24 -40.28 19.30 15.60
N PRO A 25 -39.93 18.70 14.45
CA PRO A 25 -39.91 17.25 14.27
C PRO A 25 -38.84 16.55 15.11
N ALA A 26 -39.24 15.44 15.72
CA ALA A 26 -38.51 14.66 16.70
C ALA A 26 -37.26 13.98 16.14
N SER A 27 -36.22 13.97 16.98
CA SER A 27 -35.02 13.15 16.88
C SER A 27 -35.35 11.67 17.07
N LEU A 28 -34.93 10.82 16.13
CA LEU A 28 -34.97 9.38 16.26
C LEU A 28 -33.55 8.83 16.43
N ARG A 29 -33.33 8.21 17.59
CA ARG A 29 -32.19 7.31 17.86
C ARG A 29 -32.21 6.13 16.87
N PRO A 30 -31.06 5.62 16.43
CA PRO A 30 -31.00 4.57 15.41
C PRO A 30 -31.43 3.20 15.97
N PRO A 31 -32.28 2.44 15.25
CA PRO A 31 -32.55 1.04 15.58
C PRO A 31 -31.46 0.11 15.00
N THR A 32 -31.28 -1.00 15.69
CA THR A 32 -30.33 -2.10 15.46
C THR A 32 -30.62 -2.85 14.16
N ARG A 33 -29.57 -3.27 13.45
CA ARG A 33 -29.65 -3.95 12.14
C ARG A 33 -30.07 -5.42 12.27
N ARG A 34 -31.25 -5.76 11.72
CA ARG A 34 -31.61 -7.08 11.18
C ARG A 34 -32.26 -6.88 9.80
N ALA A 35 -31.58 -7.42 8.78
CA ALA A 35 -31.99 -7.86 7.42
C ALA A 35 -33.15 -7.19 6.65
N VAL A 36 -32.91 -6.81 5.37
CA VAL A 36 -33.79 -7.08 4.21
C VAL A 36 -32.97 -7.21 2.90
N LEU A 37 -33.36 -8.20 2.09
CA LEU A 37 -32.84 -8.69 0.80
C LEU A 37 -33.53 -8.05 -0.43
N ALA A 38 -32.83 -8.14 -1.57
CA ALA A 38 -33.26 -8.48 -2.94
C ALA A 38 -34.56 -7.93 -3.58
N ALA A 39 -34.44 -7.39 -4.80
CA ALA A 39 -35.43 -7.58 -5.89
C ALA A 39 -34.84 -7.18 -7.26
N GLY A 40 -35.11 -8.00 -8.31
CA GLY A 40 -34.94 -7.59 -9.71
C GLY A 40 -34.74 -8.71 -10.73
N ALA A 41 -35.72 -9.60 -10.93
CA ALA A 41 -35.78 -10.49 -12.09
C ALA A 41 -37.23 -10.69 -12.58
N GLY A 42 -37.40 -10.68 -13.91
CA GLY A 42 -38.62 -11.00 -14.67
C GLY A 42 -38.56 -10.29 -16.03
N ALA A 43 -38.94 -10.86 -17.18
CA ALA A 43 -39.47 -12.16 -17.57
C ALA A 43 -39.34 -12.27 -19.12
N ALA A 44 -39.27 -13.47 -19.68
CA ALA A 44 -39.98 -13.88 -20.91
C ALA A 44 -39.62 -15.33 -21.30
N ALA A 45 -40.65 -16.16 -21.44
CA ALA A 45 -40.59 -17.50 -22.02
C ALA A 45 -41.54 -17.54 -23.22
N LEU A 46 -41.13 -18.19 -24.32
CA LEU A 46 -42.04 -18.76 -25.32
C LEU A 46 -41.42 -20.05 -25.89
N LEU A 47 -42.26 -21.08 -25.93
CA LEU A 47 -41.97 -22.47 -26.29
C LEU A 47 -42.09 -22.71 -27.80
N GLY A 48 -41.29 -23.65 -28.33
CA GLY A 48 -41.49 -24.27 -29.64
C GLY A 48 -40.79 -25.64 -29.67
N ALA A 49 -41.58 -26.72 -29.83
CA ALA A 49 -41.16 -28.12 -29.80
C ALA A 49 -40.63 -28.62 -31.17
N PRO A 50 -39.97 -29.80 -31.24
CA PRO A 50 -39.13 -30.21 -32.37
C PRO A 50 -39.87 -31.05 -33.42
N ALA A 51 -39.34 -31.07 -34.65
CA ALA A 51 -39.71 -32.02 -35.70
C ALA A 51 -38.47 -32.83 -36.13
N LEU A 52 -38.67 -34.14 -36.30
CA LEU A 52 -37.64 -35.15 -36.61
C LEU A 52 -37.54 -35.44 -38.12
N ALA A 53 -36.28 -35.61 -38.57
CA ALA A 53 -35.78 -36.50 -39.65
C ALA A 53 -36.08 -36.14 -41.14
N PRO A 54 -35.21 -36.50 -42.13
CA PRO A 54 -34.37 -37.71 -42.15
C PRO A 54 -32.88 -37.53 -42.51
N ALA A 55 -32.13 -38.61 -42.24
CA ALA A 55 -30.72 -38.80 -42.49
C ALA A 55 -30.39 -38.91 -43.99
N ALA A 56 -29.31 -38.25 -44.41
CA ALA A 56 -28.63 -38.50 -45.66
C ALA A 56 -27.15 -38.81 -45.36
N TRP A 57 -26.68 -39.93 -45.91
CA TRP A 57 -25.31 -40.43 -45.81
C TRP A 57 -24.42 -39.64 -46.76
N ALA A 58 -23.32 -39.06 -46.28
CA ALA A 58 -22.24 -38.53 -47.12
C ALA A 58 -20.87 -38.75 -46.43
N GLY A 59 -19.90 -39.22 -47.20
CA GLY A 59 -18.65 -39.84 -46.76
C GLY A 59 -17.60 -38.93 -46.09
N PRO A 60 -16.38 -39.45 -45.85
CA PRO A 60 -15.41 -38.83 -44.97
C PRO A 60 -14.84 -37.54 -45.56
N THR A 61 -15.12 -36.42 -44.89
CA THR A 61 -14.48 -35.12 -45.17
C THR A 61 -13.15 -35.02 -44.44
N ALA A 62 -12.11 -34.60 -45.17
CA ALA A 62 -10.79 -34.25 -44.66
C ALA A 62 -10.87 -33.25 -43.47
N PRO A 63 -9.89 -33.23 -42.56
CA PRO A 63 -9.92 -32.36 -41.39
C PRO A 63 -9.96 -30.89 -41.82
N THR A 64 -11.07 -30.22 -41.51
CA THR A 64 -11.22 -28.78 -41.58
C THR A 64 -10.29 -28.13 -40.55
N ALA A 65 -9.51 -27.15 -40.99
CA ALA A 65 -8.78 -26.27 -40.09
C ALA A 65 -9.76 -25.68 -39.05
N PRO A 66 -9.36 -25.55 -37.76
CA PRO A 66 -10.25 -24.98 -36.76
C PRO A 66 -10.68 -23.58 -37.21
N ALA A 67 -11.98 -23.32 -37.15
CA ALA A 67 -12.53 -21.99 -37.40
C ALA A 67 -11.77 -20.95 -36.55
N PRO A 68 -11.53 -19.73 -37.06
CA PRO A 68 -10.91 -18.69 -36.27
C PRO A 68 -11.74 -18.50 -34.99
N SER A 69 -11.11 -18.74 -33.84
CA SER A 69 -11.71 -18.46 -32.54
C SER A 69 -12.22 -17.03 -32.53
N ALA A 70 -13.43 -16.80 -32.03
CA ALA A 70 -13.93 -15.44 -31.83
C ALA A 70 -12.86 -14.61 -31.10
N PRO A 71 -12.68 -13.32 -31.46
CA PRO A 71 -11.72 -12.47 -30.75
C PRO A 71 -12.06 -12.45 -29.26
N PRO A 72 -11.06 -12.51 -28.36
CA PRO A 72 -11.29 -12.57 -26.92
C PRO A 72 -12.07 -11.34 -26.45
N ASP A 73 -12.93 -11.51 -25.43
CA ASP A 73 -13.59 -10.37 -24.80
C ASP A 73 -12.52 -9.51 -24.09
N PRO A 74 -12.57 -8.16 -24.19
CA PRO A 74 -11.74 -7.29 -23.37
C PRO A 74 -11.66 -7.67 -21.88
N ALA A 75 -12.76 -8.16 -21.30
CA ALA A 75 -12.80 -8.60 -19.91
C ALA A 75 -11.88 -9.81 -19.63
N ASP A 76 -11.75 -10.72 -20.60
CA ASP A 76 -10.94 -11.94 -20.47
C ASP A 76 -9.44 -11.65 -20.54
N LEU A 77 -9.04 -10.46 -21.01
CA LEU A 77 -7.64 -10.05 -21.09
C LEU A 77 -7.13 -9.37 -19.83
N ALA A 78 -7.98 -8.84 -18.96
CA ALA A 78 -7.53 -8.13 -17.78
C ALA A 78 -6.87 -9.10 -16.77
N PRO A 79 -5.60 -8.90 -16.37
CA PRO A 79 -5.00 -9.71 -15.32
C PRO A 79 -5.45 -9.19 -13.95
N TYR A 80 -5.72 -10.13 -13.03
CA TYR A 80 -6.14 -9.83 -11.66
C TYR A 80 -5.24 -10.50 -10.63
N ALA A 81 -5.22 -9.96 -9.41
CA ALA A 81 -4.58 -10.60 -8.26
C ALA A 81 -5.19 -12.01 -8.08
N SER A 82 -4.33 -13.00 -7.89
CA SER A 82 -4.75 -14.38 -7.89
C SER A 82 -5.34 -14.80 -6.54
N TYR A 83 -6.42 -15.56 -6.61
CA TYR A 83 -7.10 -16.14 -5.46
C TYR A 83 -7.54 -17.58 -5.73
N TRP A 84 -7.72 -18.35 -4.66
CA TRP A 84 -8.02 -19.77 -4.73
C TRP A 84 -8.85 -20.26 -3.53
N PHE A 85 -9.42 -21.44 -3.68
CA PHE A 85 -9.75 -22.34 -2.57
C PHE A 85 -8.62 -23.36 -2.39
N PRO A 86 -8.42 -23.95 -1.20
CA PRO A 86 -7.35 -24.94 -0.97
C PRO A 86 -7.45 -26.13 -1.93
N ASP A 87 -8.62 -26.79 -2.01
CA ASP A 87 -8.89 -27.81 -3.03
C ASP A 87 -10.37 -27.88 -3.45
N SER A 88 -11.29 -28.17 -2.51
CA SER A 88 -12.73 -28.23 -2.80
C SER A 88 -13.28 -26.85 -3.16
N LEU A 89 -14.14 -26.82 -4.18
CA LEU A 89 -14.79 -25.59 -4.65
C LEU A 89 -16.19 -25.45 -4.03
N PRO A 90 -16.73 -24.22 -3.91
CA PRO A 90 -18.11 -24.02 -3.49
C PRO A 90 -19.10 -24.73 -4.43
N LYS A 91 -20.32 -24.97 -3.93
CA LYS A 91 -21.40 -25.55 -4.74
C LYS A 91 -22.01 -24.50 -5.68
N GLY A 92 -22.35 -24.92 -6.90
CA GLY A 92 -23.01 -24.07 -7.89
C GLY A 92 -22.04 -23.50 -8.92
N ALA A 93 -22.31 -22.27 -9.38
CA ALA A 93 -21.47 -21.56 -10.33
C ALA A 93 -20.98 -20.24 -9.69
N PRO A 94 -19.76 -19.79 -10.01
CA PRO A 94 -19.28 -18.49 -9.54
C PRO A 94 -20.14 -17.34 -10.08
N GLY A 95 -20.21 -16.25 -9.32
CA GLY A 95 -20.83 -15.02 -9.78
C GLY A 95 -20.06 -14.36 -10.93
N PRO A 96 -20.65 -13.34 -11.60
CA PRO A 96 -19.96 -12.61 -12.67
C PRO A 96 -18.60 -12.06 -12.23
N GLY A 97 -17.56 -12.27 -13.03
CA GLY A 97 -16.20 -11.80 -12.72
C GLY A 97 -15.42 -12.66 -11.72
N ILE A 98 -16.02 -13.75 -11.23
CA ILE A 98 -15.39 -14.68 -10.28
C ILE A 98 -14.98 -15.96 -10.99
N VAL A 99 -13.80 -16.50 -10.66
CA VAL A 99 -13.28 -17.76 -11.17
C VAL A 99 -12.81 -18.61 -9.99
N TRP A 100 -13.51 -19.71 -9.73
CA TRP A 100 -13.10 -20.65 -8.68
C TRP A 100 -11.95 -21.53 -9.16
N ARG A 101 -10.84 -21.52 -8.40
CA ARG A 101 -9.62 -22.30 -8.69
C ARG A 101 -9.17 -23.05 -7.44
N SER A 102 -8.60 -24.23 -7.63
CA SER A 102 -7.95 -25.01 -6.56
C SER A 102 -6.47 -24.65 -6.51
N LEU A 103 -5.99 -24.24 -5.34
CA LEU A 103 -4.58 -23.96 -5.09
C LEU A 103 -3.73 -25.21 -5.27
N LYS A 104 -4.25 -26.37 -4.85
CA LYS A 104 -3.56 -27.66 -5.02
C LYS A 104 -3.15 -27.92 -6.48
N ARG A 105 -3.98 -27.48 -7.43
CA ARG A 105 -3.76 -27.63 -8.88
C ARG A 105 -3.01 -26.47 -9.53
N TRP A 106 -2.70 -25.41 -8.79
CA TRP A 106 -1.98 -24.27 -9.35
C TRP A 106 -0.53 -24.66 -9.68
N ALA A 107 -0.09 -24.20 -10.85
CA ALA A 107 1.29 -24.30 -11.31
C ALA A 107 1.65 -23.01 -12.07
N PRO A 108 2.85 -22.43 -11.86
CA PRO A 108 3.29 -21.21 -12.53
C PRO A 108 3.14 -21.27 -14.06
N GLU A 109 3.42 -22.42 -14.67
CA GLU A 109 3.42 -22.61 -16.12
C GLU A 109 2.02 -22.52 -16.74
N SER A 110 0.98 -22.69 -15.92
CA SER A 110 -0.42 -22.63 -16.32
C SER A 110 -1.12 -21.31 -15.97
N ASP A 111 -0.39 -20.39 -15.33
CA ASP A 111 -0.93 -19.12 -14.85
C ASP A 111 -0.70 -18.01 -15.89
N PRO A 112 -1.74 -17.61 -16.65
CA PRO A 112 -1.59 -16.60 -17.71
C PRO A 112 -1.31 -15.19 -17.15
N ASP A 113 -1.55 -14.96 -15.87
CA ASP A 113 -1.41 -13.66 -15.22
C ASP A 113 -0.10 -13.57 -14.42
N LEU A 114 0.69 -14.65 -14.34
CA LEU A 114 1.93 -14.71 -13.57
C LEU A 114 2.87 -13.56 -13.90
N ALA A 115 3.12 -13.27 -15.18
CA ALA A 115 4.02 -12.19 -15.61
C ALA A 115 3.53 -10.79 -15.17
N HIS A 116 2.22 -10.63 -14.95
CA HIS A 116 1.60 -9.38 -14.49
C HIS A 116 1.52 -9.29 -12.96
N ASN A 117 1.50 -10.44 -12.27
CA ASN A 117 1.41 -10.57 -10.81
C ASN A 117 2.77 -10.75 -10.10
N THR A 118 3.86 -10.95 -10.84
CA THR A 118 5.20 -11.15 -10.25
C THR A 118 5.84 -9.81 -9.87
N ALA A 119 6.15 -9.63 -8.59
CA ALA A 119 6.95 -8.52 -8.09
C ALA A 119 8.41 -8.63 -8.55
N THR A 120 9.05 -7.50 -8.78
CA THR A 120 10.42 -7.45 -9.32
C THR A 120 11.37 -6.59 -8.49
N VAL A 121 10.83 -5.83 -7.54
CA VAL A 121 11.64 -5.06 -6.59
C VAL A 121 11.97 -5.96 -5.40
N PRO A 122 13.27 -6.18 -5.08
CA PRO A 122 13.64 -6.94 -3.90
C PRO A 122 13.38 -6.15 -2.61
N LEU A 123 13.09 -6.87 -1.52
CA LEU A 123 12.91 -6.27 -0.19
C LEU A 123 14.16 -5.50 0.25
N ALA A 124 14.04 -4.17 0.36
CA ALA A 124 15.16 -3.31 0.69
C ALA A 124 15.52 -3.39 2.19
N PRO A 125 16.82 -3.42 2.54
CA PRO A 125 17.23 -3.28 3.94
C PRO A 125 16.87 -1.88 4.46
N ARG A 126 16.50 -1.82 5.74
CA ARG A 126 16.14 -0.56 6.41
C ARG A 126 17.07 -0.24 7.58
N PHE A 127 17.14 1.04 7.92
CA PHE A 127 17.73 1.51 9.16
C PHE A 127 16.74 2.40 9.93
N THR A 128 17.00 2.58 11.23
CA THR A 128 16.26 3.48 12.12
C THR A 128 17.03 4.78 12.31
N PRO A 129 16.57 5.91 11.78
CA PRO A 129 17.15 7.22 12.10
C PRO A 129 16.86 7.59 13.55
N VAL A 130 17.62 8.55 14.11
CA VAL A 130 17.31 9.12 15.43
C VAL A 130 15.93 9.78 15.39
N PRO A 131 14.96 9.36 16.24
CA PRO A 131 13.57 9.79 16.14
C PRO A 131 13.36 11.31 16.21
N PRO A 132 12.35 11.84 15.50
CA PRO A 132 12.07 13.27 15.48
C PRO A 132 11.51 13.78 16.81
N HIS A 133 11.02 12.90 17.68
CA HIS A 133 10.39 13.20 18.96
C HIS A 133 10.69 12.09 19.98
N PRO A 134 10.89 12.38 21.28
CA PRO A 134 11.23 11.37 22.29
C PRO A 134 10.19 10.25 22.46
N GLY A 135 8.92 10.54 22.20
CA GLY A 135 7.84 9.53 22.25
C GLY A 135 7.90 8.49 21.12
N ALA A 136 8.58 8.79 20.00
CA ALA A 136 8.71 7.87 18.87
C ALA A 136 9.83 6.86 19.17
N ARG A 137 9.51 5.77 19.87
CA ARG A 137 10.49 4.84 20.43
C ARG A 137 11.03 3.86 19.40
N ALA A 138 12.36 3.70 19.39
CA ALA A 138 13.05 2.71 18.58
C ALA A 138 13.19 1.38 19.34
N GLY A 139 13.21 0.26 18.61
CA GLY A 139 13.46 -1.08 19.20
C GLY A 139 12.33 -1.65 20.07
N GLN A 140 11.17 -1.00 20.13
CA GLN A 140 10.00 -1.44 20.89
C GLN A 140 8.88 -1.92 19.94
N ALA A 141 7.61 -1.60 20.25
CA ALA A 141 6.46 -1.90 19.38
C ALA A 141 6.72 -1.61 17.90
N ARG A 142 6.19 -2.50 17.08
CA ARG A 142 6.15 -2.46 15.62
C ARG A 142 4.71 -2.22 15.16
N ILE A 143 4.51 -2.02 13.87
CA ILE A 143 3.17 -1.86 13.28
C ILE A 143 2.93 -2.86 12.15
N ALA A 144 1.84 -3.64 12.27
CA ALA A 144 1.23 -4.37 11.17
C ALA A 144 0.06 -3.59 10.55
N SER A 145 -0.19 -3.76 9.25
CA SER A 145 -1.28 -3.07 8.56
C SER A 145 -2.03 -4.03 7.64
N LEU A 146 -3.30 -4.30 7.94
CA LEU A 146 -4.20 -5.16 7.16
C LEU A 146 -5.04 -4.27 6.24
N VAL A 147 -4.73 -4.29 4.95
CA VAL A 147 -5.26 -3.32 3.98
C VAL A 147 -6.00 -4.03 2.87
N SER A 148 -7.24 -3.63 2.62
CA SER A 148 -7.97 -4.04 1.41
C SER A 148 -7.73 -3.03 0.28
N PHE A 149 -6.83 -3.37 -0.65
CA PHE A 149 -6.54 -2.53 -1.82
C PHE A 149 -7.63 -2.61 -2.91
N GLY A 150 -8.53 -3.58 -2.79
CA GLY A 150 -9.63 -3.84 -3.72
C GLY A 150 -10.40 -5.10 -3.30
N PRO A 151 -11.43 -5.50 -4.07
CA PRO A 151 -12.13 -6.78 -3.87
C PRO A 151 -11.16 -7.98 -4.01
N THR A 152 -11.61 -9.19 -3.66
CA THR A 152 -10.80 -10.41 -3.85
C THR A 152 -10.73 -10.76 -5.33
N ALA A 153 -11.89 -10.90 -5.96
CA ALA A 153 -12.01 -11.05 -7.40
C ALA A 153 -11.91 -9.69 -8.08
N GLN A 154 -11.40 -9.68 -9.31
CA GLN A 154 -11.27 -8.47 -10.13
C GLN A 154 -10.37 -7.37 -9.51
N ASN A 155 -9.50 -7.71 -8.56
CA ASN A 155 -8.46 -6.80 -8.08
C ASN A 155 -7.38 -6.64 -9.16
N PRO A 156 -7.19 -5.46 -9.79
CA PRO A 156 -6.27 -5.35 -10.91
C PRO A 156 -4.83 -5.71 -10.54
N SER A 157 -4.17 -6.56 -11.34
CA SER A 157 -2.78 -6.95 -11.10
C SER A 157 -1.81 -5.77 -11.13
N GLN A 158 -2.08 -4.77 -11.98
CA GLN A 158 -1.13 -3.69 -12.31
C GLN A 158 -1.79 -2.31 -12.23
N GLY A 159 -2.69 -2.12 -11.26
CA GLY A 159 -3.43 -0.88 -11.07
C GLY A 159 -4.47 -0.63 -12.16
N SER A 160 -4.98 0.60 -12.25
CA SER A 160 -6.12 0.92 -13.12
C SER A 160 -6.18 2.40 -13.52
N ALA A 161 -7.07 2.74 -14.45
CA ALA A 161 -7.26 4.09 -14.97
C ALA A 161 -8.14 4.98 -14.04
N THR A 162 -7.77 5.05 -12.77
CA THR A 162 -8.37 5.94 -11.77
C THR A 162 -7.31 6.45 -10.80
N ALA A 163 -7.46 7.69 -10.33
CA ALA A 163 -6.65 8.26 -9.26
C ALA A 163 -7.28 8.05 -7.86
N ASP A 164 -8.53 7.58 -7.80
CA ASP A 164 -9.18 7.20 -6.54
C ASP A 164 -8.65 5.84 -6.08
N TYR A 165 -7.49 5.84 -5.42
CA TYR A 165 -6.82 4.62 -4.96
C TYR A 165 -6.15 4.84 -3.59
N TYR A 166 -6.04 3.78 -2.78
CA TYR A 166 -5.33 3.85 -1.50
C TYR A 166 -3.82 3.77 -1.77
N ALA A 167 -3.27 4.87 -2.27
CA ALA A 167 -1.85 5.00 -2.53
C ALA A 167 -1.08 5.27 -1.23
N LEU A 168 -1.02 4.27 -0.34
CA LEU A 168 -0.32 4.33 0.94
C LEU A 168 1.11 4.84 0.76
N THR A 169 1.52 5.80 1.58
CA THR A 169 2.85 6.41 1.52
C THR A 169 3.62 6.36 2.85
N HIS A 170 2.99 5.98 3.96
CA HIS A 170 3.59 6.00 5.31
C HIS A 170 4.36 4.73 5.68
N TRP A 171 5.06 4.13 4.71
CA TRP A 171 5.84 2.90 4.87
C TRP A 171 6.91 2.97 5.96
N ALA A 172 7.38 4.17 6.30
CA ALA A 172 8.39 4.41 7.33
C ALA A 172 7.98 3.90 8.71
N TYR A 173 6.69 3.75 8.99
CA TYR A 173 6.15 3.29 10.28
C TYR A 173 5.66 1.83 10.25
N ILE A 174 5.53 1.23 9.07
CA ILE A 174 4.98 -0.12 8.90
C ILE A 174 6.14 -1.13 8.91
N ASP A 175 5.98 -2.23 9.63
CA ASP A 175 6.91 -3.37 9.64
C ASP A 175 6.40 -4.53 8.79
N GLU A 176 5.08 -4.73 8.75
CA GLU A 176 4.42 -5.81 8.01
C GLU A 176 3.09 -5.32 7.42
N LEU A 177 2.87 -5.58 6.14
CA LEU A 177 1.62 -5.33 5.44
C LEU A 177 0.95 -6.67 5.16
N VAL A 178 -0.34 -6.78 5.45
CA VAL A 178 -1.17 -7.91 5.04
C VAL A 178 -2.09 -7.42 3.92
N PHE A 179 -2.01 -8.05 2.77
CA PHE A 179 -2.91 -7.78 1.64
C PHE A 179 -4.25 -8.44 1.93
N TRP A 180 -5.15 -7.66 2.55
CA TRP A 180 -6.39 -8.15 3.11
C TRP A 180 -7.45 -8.36 2.04
N GLY A 181 -8.08 -9.52 2.09
CA GLY A 181 -9.18 -9.93 1.23
C GLY A 181 -9.46 -11.42 1.39
N GLY A 182 -10.25 -11.97 0.49
CA GLY A 182 -10.76 -13.34 0.59
C GLY A 182 -12.20 -13.36 1.09
N SER A 183 -13.02 -14.19 0.47
CA SER A 183 -14.42 -14.41 0.82
C SER A 183 -14.87 -15.80 0.42
N SER A 184 -15.93 -16.30 1.04
CA SER A 184 -16.53 -17.61 0.71
C SER A 184 -17.07 -17.69 -0.71
N GLY A 185 -17.46 -16.55 -1.31
CA GLY A 185 -18.01 -16.48 -2.67
C GLY A 185 -16.96 -16.37 -3.77
N GLU A 186 -15.78 -15.82 -3.46
CA GLU A 186 -14.72 -15.55 -4.44
C GLU A 186 -13.59 -16.59 -4.34
N GLY A 187 -12.97 -16.66 -3.16
CA GLY A 187 -11.81 -17.48 -2.85
C GLY A 187 -11.23 -17.05 -1.50
N ILE A 188 -10.58 -17.99 -0.80
CA ILE A 188 -10.17 -17.82 0.60
C ILE A 188 -8.66 -17.77 0.79
N VAL A 189 -7.89 -18.01 -0.27
CA VAL A 189 -6.44 -17.76 -0.33
C VAL A 189 -6.22 -16.66 -1.36
N LEU A 190 -5.63 -15.54 -0.97
CA LEU A 190 -5.40 -14.37 -1.82
C LEU A 190 -3.92 -13.98 -1.81
N ALA A 191 -3.30 -13.96 -2.99
CA ALA A 191 -1.96 -13.42 -3.18
C ALA A 191 -2.00 -11.90 -3.39
N PRO A 192 -1.00 -11.15 -2.87
CA PRO A 192 -0.87 -9.73 -3.14
C PRO A 192 -0.55 -9.46 -4.62
N ASN A 193 -0.96 -8.29 -5.12
CA ASN A 193 -0.58 -7.85 -6.47
C ASN A 193 0.84 -7.26 -6.50
N ALA A 194 1.52 -7.36 -7.64
CA ALA A 194 2.90 -6.90 -7.81
C ALA A 194 3.14 -5.42 -7.44
N PRO A 195 2.26 -4.45 -7.80
CA PRO A 195 2.48 -3.05 -7.48
C PRO A 195 2.57 -2.76 -5.97
N VAL A 196 1.77 -3.45 -5.15
CA VAL A 196 1.82 -3.30 -3.69
C VAL A 196 3.12 -3.88 -3.14
N ILE A 197 3.49 -5.08 -3.59
CA ILE A 197 4.74 -5.74 -3.18
C ILE A 197 5.94 -4.86 -3.56
N ASP A 198 6.00 -4.39 -4.81
CA ASP A 198 7.10 -3.57 -5.31
C ASP A 198 7.28 -2.27 -4.49
N ALA A 199 6.17 -1.59 -4.16
CA ALA A 199 6.19 -0.38 -3.36
C ALA A 199 6.63 -0.64 -1.91
N ALA A 200 6.09 -1.70 -1.28
CA ALA A 200 6.45 -2.10 0.07
C ALA A 200 7.93 -2.51 0.15
N HIS A 201 8.40 -3.36 -0.78
CA HIS A 201 9.78 -3.81 -0.88
C HIS A 201 10.76 -2.66 -1.11
N ARG A 202 10.43 -1.69 -1.96
CA ARG A 202 11.25 -0.47 -2.16
C ARG A 202 11.47 0.29 -0.84
N ASN A 203 10.46 0.25 0.04
CA ASN A 203 10.46 0.85 1.37
C ASN A 203 10.79 -0.14 2.50
N GLY A 204 11.21 -1.37 2.17
CA GLY A 204 11.67 -2.41 3.08
C GLY A 204 10.59 -2.97 4.02
N VAL A 205 9.34 -2.96 3.59
CA VAL A 205 8.18 -3.53 4.31
C VAL A 205 7.85 -4.87 3.70
N ARG A 206 7.66 -5.88 4.56
CA ARG A 206 7.23 -7.22 4.13
C ARG A 206 5.74 -7.23 3.82
N VAL A 207 5.33 -7.98 2.79
CA VAL A 207 3.94 -8.15 2.37
C VAL A 207 3.53 -9.61 2.50
N LEU A 208 2.49 -9.86 3.28
CA LEU A 208 1.87 -11.17 3.41
C LEU A 208 0.61 -11.25 2.54
N GLY A 209 0.41 -12.39 1.88
CA GLY A 209 -0.89 -12.78 1.37
C GLY A 209 -1.84 -13.19 2.50
N ASN A 210 -3.08 -13.48 2.16
CA ASN A 210 -4.11 -13.83 3.14
C ASN A 210 -4.67 -15.24 2.91
N VAL A 211 -4.74 -16.03 3.98
CA VAL A 211 -5.52 -17.27 4.06
C VAL A 211 -6.64 -17.03 5.05
N PHE A 212 -7.85 -16.77 4.57
CA PHE A 212 -9.01 -16.41 5.39
C PHE A 212 -10.07 -17.50 5.34
N LEU A 213 -10.14 -18.32 6.39
CA LEU A 213 -11.21 -19.30 6.59
C LEU A 213 -12.41 -18.57 7.22
N PRO A 214 -13.48 -18.26 6.45
CA PRO A 214 -14.50 -17.31 6.90
C PRO A 214 -15.35 -17.86 8.05
N PRO A 215 -16.01 -17.01 8.85
CA PRO A 215 -17.05 -17.47 9.77
C PRO A 215 -18.18 -18.21 9.05
N ALA A 216 -18.76 -19.22 9.70
CA ALA A 216 -19.90 -19.95 9.16
C ALA A 216 -21.08 -19.01 8.80
N ALA A 217 -21.29 -17.95 9.58
CA ALA A 217 -22.30 -16.92 9.32
C ALA A 217 -22.09 -16.15 7.99
N TYR A 218 -20.88 -16.17 7.45
CA TYR A 218 -20.51 -15.55 6.17
C TYR A 218 -20.17 -16.61 5.10
N GLY A 219 -20.72 -17.82 5.24
CA GLY A 219 -20.55 -18.90 4.26
C GLY A 219 -19.24 -19.68 4.41
N GLY A 220 -18.57 -19.60 5.55
CA GLY A 220 -17.43 -20.46 5.86
C GLY A 220 -17.80 -21.94 5.85
N ASP A 221 -17.03 -22.75 5.13
CA ASP A 221 -17.18 -24.20 5.07
C ASP A 221 -15.96 -24.88 5.73
N LEU A 222 -16.23 -25.67 6.78
CA LEU A 222 -15.20 -26.39 7.52
C LEU A 222 -14.43 -27.39 6.64
N GLN A 223 -15.02 -27.82 5.52
CA GLN A 223 -14.31 -28.64 4.53
C GLN A 223 -13.06 -27.92 4.00
N TRP A 224 -13.10 -26.61 3.78
CA TRP A 224 -11.92 -25.86 3.32
C TRP A 224 -10.81 -25.84 4.37
N THR A 225 -11.15 -25.77 5.65
CA THR A 225 -10.18 -25.94 6.75
C THR A 225 -9.54 -27.32 6.71
N ARG A 226 -10.33 -28.38 6.45
CA ARG A 226 -9.82 -29.76 6.33
C ARG A 226 -8.93 -29.94 5.11
N ASP A 227 -9.28 -29.35 3.97
CA ASP A 227 -8.49 -29.39 2.74
C ASP A 227 -7.14 -28.66 2.92
N LEU A 228 -7.16 -27.50 3.58
CA LEU A 228 -5.95 -26.72 3.87
C LEU A 228 -4.92 -27.55 4.65
N VAL A 229 -5.37 -28.28 5.67
CA VAL A 229 -4.52 -29.08 6.57
C VAL A 229 -4.47 -30.56 6.18
N GLN A 230 -4.88 -30.91 4.96
CA GLN A 230 -4.86 -32.28 4.49
C GLN A 230 -3.41 -32.78 4.37
N ARG A 231 -3.17 -33.99 4.87
CA ARG A 231 -1.91 -34.70 4.71
C ARG A 231 -1.94 -35.63 3.50
N ASP A 232 -0.80 -35.77 2.81
CA ASP A 232 -0.61 -36.83 1.82
C ASP A 232 -0.28 -38.18 2.50
N SER A 233 -0.08 -39.24 1.71
CA SER A 233 0.26 -40.58 2.21
C SER A 233 1.61 -40.64 2.92
N LEU A 234 2.47 -39.64 2.76
CA LEU A 234 3.76 -39.51 3.43
C LEU A 234 3.68 -38.61 4.68
N GLY A 235 2.48 -38.13 5.02
CA GLY A 235 2.26 -37.26 6.18
C GLY A 235 2.64 -35.80 5.96
N ARG A 236 2.99 -35.39 4.73
CA ARG A 236 3.33 -34.00 4.38
C ARG A 236 2.06 -33.19 4.17
N PHE A 237 2.17 -31.86 4.17
CA PHE A 237 1.07 -30.93 3.91
C PHE A 237 1.22 -30.28 2.52
N PRO A 238 0.56 -30.81 1.46
CA PRO A 238 0.78 -30.32 0.10
C PRO A 238 0.40 -28.85 -0.10
N ILE A 239 -0.63 -28.37 0.61
CA ILE A 239 -1.03 -26.96 0.51
C ILE A 239 0.01 -26.03 1.15
N ALA A 240 0.73 -26.48 2.19
CA ALA A 240 1.82 -25.69 2.77
C ALA A 240 2.93 -25.47 1.74
N GLU A 241 3.33 -26.54 1.03
CA GLU A 241 4.30 -26.44 -0.07
C GLU A 241 3.81 -25.53 -1.21
N GLN A 242 2.51 -25.61 -1.56
CA GLN A 242 1.94 -24.75 -2.61
C GLN A 242 1.88 -23.26 -2.20
N LEU A 243 1.58 -22.95 -0.94
CA LEU A 243 1.63 -21.57 -0.43
C LEU A 243 3.06 -20.98 -0.51
N VAL A 244 4.09 -21.79 -0.23
CA VAL A 244 5.49 -21.40 -0.42
C VAL A 244 5.81 -21.21 -1.92
N ARG A 245 5.34 -22.12 -2.78
CA ARG A 245 5.55 -22.03 -4.24
C ARG A 245 4.91 -20.77 -4.83
N VAL A 246 3.71 -20.39 -4.40
CA VAL A 246 3.06 -19.14 -4.83
C VAL A 246 3.84 -17.93 -4.34
N ALA A 247 4.19 -17.88 -3.04
CA ALA A 247 4.93 -16.75 -2.47
C ALA A 247 6.28 -16.51 -3.16
N THR A 248 7.01 -17.59 -3.46
CA THR A 248 8.30 -17.53 -4.16
C THR A 248 8.16 -17.18 -5.63
N ALA A 249 7.14 -17.69 -6.33
CA ALA A 249 6.91 -17.38 -7.74
C ALA A 249 6.46 -15.94 -7.95
N TYR A 250 5.61 -15.41 -7.07
CA TYR A 250 5.09 -14.04 -7.17
C TYR A 250 6.01 -13.02 -6.48
N GLY A 251 6.87 -13.47 -5.56
CA GLY A 251 7.88 -12.64 -4.91
C GLY A 251 7.39 -11.86 -3.68
N PHE A 252 6.52 -12.44 -2.85
CA PHE A 252 6.07 -11.84 -1.57
C PHE A 252 6.47 -12.67 -0.35
N ASP A 253 6.27 -12.13 0.86
CA ASP A 253 7.01 -12.54 2.06
C ASP A 253 6.28 -13.52 2.99
N GLY A 254 5.20 -14.17 2.54
CA GLY A 254 4.51 -15.20 3.31
C GLY A 254 3.02 -14.93 3.53
N TRP A 255 2.45 -15.38 4.65
CA TRP A 255 1.01 -15.55 4.79
C TRP A 255 0.46 -15.15 6.17
N PHE A 256 -0.61 -14.37 6.16
CA PHE A 256 -1.51 -14.20 7.30
C PHE A 256 -2.55 -15.32 7.27
N VAL A 257 -2.69 -16.08 8.35
CA VAL A 257 -3.63 -17.19 8.47
C VAL A 257 -4.69 -16.83 9.49
N ASN A 258 -5.91 -16.64 9.00
CA ASN A 258 -7.09 -16.34 9.79
C ASN A 258 -8.08 -17.50 9.77
N ALA A 259 -8.19 -18.23 10.88
CA ALA A 259 -9.02 -19.41 11.01
C ALA A 259 -10.32 -19.14 11.78
N GLU A 260 -11.34 -18.57 11.14
CA GLU A 260 -12.62 -18.21 11.78
C GLU A 260 -13.78 -19.18 11.50
N THR A 261 -13.53 -20.29 10.80
CA THR A 261 -14.57 -21.30 10.57
C THR A 261 -14.72 -22.23 11.77
N ASP A 262 -15.82 -22.09 12.52
CA ASP A 262 -16.14 -22.92 13.69
C ASP A 262 -16.60 -24.35 13.31
N GLY A 263 -16.70 -25.23 14.30
CA GLY A 263 -17.17 -26.61 14.16
C GLY A 263 -16.06 -27.66 14.07
N GLY A 264 -14.81 -27.27 14.32
CA GLY A 264 -13.68 -28.17 14.43
C GLY A 264 -13.60 -28.93 15.76
N ASP A 265 -12.59 -29.78 15.87
CA ASP A 265 -12.23 -30.54 17.06
C ASP A 265 -10.72 -30.40 17.37
N SER A 266 -10.28 -30.92 18.51
CA SER A 266 -8.88 -30.84 18.94
C SER A 266 -7.92 -31.57 17.98
N GLY A 267 -8.42 -32.55 17.24
CA GLY A 267 -7.68 -33.22 16.16
C GLY A 267 -7.42 -32.28 14.98
N LEU A 268 -8.41 -31.47 14.59
CA LEU A 268 -8.26 -30.45 13.56
C LEU A 268 -7.35 -29.31 14.03
N ALA A 269 -7.46 -28.86 15.28
CA ALA A 269 -6.55 -27.89 15.87
C ALA A 269 -5.10 -28.39 15.84
N THR A 270 -4.87 -29.66 16.22
CA THR A 270 -3.55 -30.30 16.15
C THR A 270 -3.02 -30.32 14.71
N ARG A 271 -3.85 -30.68 13.72
CA ARG A 271 -3.48 -30.64 12.30
C ARG A 271 -3.17 -29.22 11.81
N MET A 272 -3.93 -28.22 12.24
CA MET A 272 -3.67 -26.82 11.91
C MET A 272 -2.31 -26.36 12.44
N ARG A 273 -1.98 -26.68 13.69
CA ARG A 273 -0.67 -26.39 14.27
C ARG A 273 0.47 -27.08 13.51
N GLU A 274 0.31 -28.36 13.17
CA GLU A 274 1.28 -29.10 12.35
C GLU A 274 1.44 -28.50 10.96
N PHE A 275 0.34 -28.07 10.33
CA PHE A 275 0.33 -27.36 9.05
C PHE A 275 1.11 -26.04 9.13
N LEU A 276 0.85 -25.21 10.15
CA LEU A 276 1.56 -23.93 10.35
C LEU A 276 3.06 -24.14 10.50
N ARG A 277 3.50 -25.17 11.23
CA ARG A 277 4.92 -25.53 11.30
C ARG A 277 5.48 -25.93 9.95
N ALA A 278 4.78 -26.79 9.22
CA ALA A 278 5.22 -27.25 7.91
C ALA A 278 5.36 -26.07 6.94
N LEU A 279 4.37 -25.17 6.94
CA LEU A 279 4.38 -23.94 6.15
C LEU A 279 5.55 -23.02 6.54
N ARG A 280 5.77 -22.79 7.84
CA ARG A 280 6.90 -22.00 8.33
C ARG A 280 8.23 -22.64 7.94
N ALA A 281 8.42 -23.93 8.20
CA ALA A 281 9.66 -24.65 7.93
C ALA A 281 9.98 -24.69 6.43
N ALA A 282 8.97 -24.88 5.57
CA ALA A 282 9.15 -24.84 4.13
C ALA A 282 9.43 -23.42 3.61
N GLY A 283 8.86 -22.39 4.26
CA GLY A 283 9.05 -20.99 3.88
C GLY A 283 10.34 -20.34 4.40
N GLU A 284 10.91 -20.83 5.50
CA GLU A 284 12.08 -20.26 6.17
C GLU A 284 13.32 -20.13 5.25
N PRO A 285 13.69 -21.12 4.41
CA PRO A 285 14.79 -20.99 3.44
C PRO A 285 14.59 -19.86 2.42
N HIS A 286 13.34 -19.43 2.21
CA HIS A 286 12.95 -18.36 1.30
C HIS A 286 12.69 -17.04 2.05
N GLY A 287 12.88 -16.99 3.37
CA GLY A 287 12.65 -15.81 4.19
C GLY A 287 11.17 -15.49 4.44
N LEU A 288 10.25 -16.42 4.15
CA LEU A 288 8.82 -16.22 4.33
C LEU A 288 8.45 -16.17 5.82
N ARG A 289 7.38 -15.43 6.14
CA ARG A 289 6.81 -15.29 7.48
C ARG A 289 5.38 -15.74 7.56
N ILE A 290 4.99 -16.25 8.72
CA ILE A 290 3.62 -16.65 9.02
C ILE A 290 3.06 -15.86 10.18
N THR A 291 1.92 -15.20 9.98
CA THR A 291 1.19 -14.48 11.03
C THR A 291 -0.12 -15.22 11.32
N TRP A 292 -0.32 -15.62 12.57
CA TRP A 292 -1.53 -16.31 13.02
C TRP A 292 -2.53 -15.34 13.65
N TYR A 293 -3.81 -15.43 13.30
CA TYR A 293 -4.88 -14.68 13.96
C TYR A 293 -5.45 -15.45 15.15
N ASP A 294 -5.62 -14.77 16.29
CA ASP A 294 -6.28 -15.27 17.49
C ASP A 294 -7.76 -15.57 17.23
N ALA A 295 -8.10 -16.76 16.72
CA ALA A 295 -9.47 -17.21 16.48
C ALA A 295 -9.71 -18.69 16.82
N MET A 296 -9.22 -19.64 16.02
CA MET A 296 -9.28 -21.07 16.33
C MET A 296 -8.41 -21.38 17.57
N ASP A 297 -8.98 -22.07 18.55
CA ASP A 297 -8.28 -22.50 19.76
C ASP A 297 -7.83 -23.97 19.71
N THR A 298 -7.13 -24.42 20.76
CA THR A 298 -6.63 -25.80 20.90
C THR A 298 -7.73 -26.86 20.95
N THR A 299 -8.98 -26.49 21.19
CA THR A 299 -10.15 -27.39 21.12
C THR A 299 -10.71 -27.52 19.70
N GLY A 300 -10.22 -26.71 18.75
CA GLY A 300 -10.69 -26.65 17.36
C GLY A 300 -11.93 -25.80 17.16
N ARG A 301 -12.42 -25.15 18.23
CA ARG A 301 -13.51 -24.19 18.17
C ARG A 301 -12.97 -22.80 17.89
N VAL A 302 -13.82 -21.94 17.35
CA VAL A 302 -13.48 -20.51 17.23
C VAL A 302 -13.85 -19.81 18.53
N GLY A 303 -12.82 -19.31 19.21
CA GLY A 303 -12.93 -18.55 20.42
C GLY A 303 -11.79 -17.55 20.46
N TRP A 304 -12.03 -16.33 20.00
CA TRP A 304 -10.98 -15.31 20.08
C TRP A 304 -10.71 -14.95 21.54
N GLN A 305 -9.46 -14.83 21.94
CA GLN A 305 -9.07 -14.68 23.33
C GLN A 305 -8.89 -13.21 23.73
N GLY A 306 -8.54 -12.35 22.76
CA GLY A 306 -8.02 -11.01 23.05
C GLY A 306 -6.71 -11.09 23.86
N ALA A 307 -6.00 -12.21 23.74
CA ALA A 307 -4.80 -12.53 24.52
C ALA A 307 -4.00 -13.66 23.86
N LEU A 308 -2.71 -13.74 24.17
CA LEU A 308 -1.96 -14.99 24.11
C LEU A 308 -2.18 -15.74 25.44
N ASN A 309 -2.69 -16.97 25.39
CA ASN A 309 -2.95 -17.80 26.59
C ASN A 309 -2.90 -19.30 26.28
N GLU A 310 -3.27 -20.15 27.24
CA GLU A 310 -3.24 -21.62 27.11
C GLU A 310 -4.09 -22.16 25.95
N LEU A 311 -5.12 -21.44 25.51
CA LEU A 311 -6.01 -21.85 24.43
C LEU A 311 -5.46 -21.59 23.03
N ASN A 312 -4.45 -20.71 22.88
CA ASN A 312 -3.89 -20.38 21.57
C ASN A 312 -2.36 -20.31 21.50
N GLN A 313 -1.65 -20.44 22.62
CA GLN A 313 -0.19 -20.33 22.65
C GLN A 313 0.48 -21.33 21.73
N GLU A 314 -0.08 -22.54 21.59
CA GLU A 314 0.51 -23.58 20.76
C GLU A 314 0.45 -23.27 19.25
N PHE A 315 -0.31 -22.26 18.81
CA PHE A 315 -0.25 -21.76 17.44
C PHE A 315 0.84 -20.68 17.24
N PHE A 316 1.40 -20.15 18.33
CA PHE A 316 2.48 -19.18 18.33
C PHE A 316 3.85 -19.84 18.60
N GLU A 317 3.93 -20.59 19.70
CA GLU A 317 5.09 -21.33 20.18
C GLU A 317 4.60 -22.56 20.94
N ASP A 318 5.14 -23.75 20.67
CA ASP A 318 4.85 -24.92 21.48
C ASP A 318 6.12 -25.72 21.82
N ARG A 319 5.95 -26.92 22.38
CA ARG A 319 7.06 -27.77 22.83
C ARG A 319 8.12 -28.10 21.77
N ALA A 320 7.77 -28.08 20.48
CA ALA A 320 8.70 -28.31 19.38
C ALA A 320 9.26 -27.01 18.78
N GLY A 321 8.98 -25.88 19.42
CA GLY A 321 9.48 -24.55 19.10
C GLY A 321 8.43 -23.68 18.41
N LYS A 322 8.93 -22.62 17.78
CA LYS A 322 8.18 -21.62 17.03
C LYS A 322 7.21 -22.26 16.05
N VAL A 323 5.96 -21.79 16.02
CA VAL A 323 4.92 -22.23 15.08
C VAL A 323 4.59 -21.13 14.09
N ALA A 324 4.31 -19.92 14.57
CA ALA A 324 4.11 -18.71 13.77
C ALA A 324 5.18 -17.65 14.10
N ASP A 325 5.47 -16.79 13.13
CA ASP A 325 6.38 -15.66 13.29
C ASP A 325 5.84 -14.57 14.18
N THR A 326 4.55 -14.29 14.03
CA THR A 326 3.83 -13.33 14.87
C THR A 326 2.40 -13.78 15.08
N MET A 327 1.73 -13.20 16.07
CA MET A 327 0.32 -13.43 16.36
C MET A 327 -0.42 -12.11 16.35
N PHE A 328 -1.53 -12.05 15.61
CA PHE A 328 -2.46 -10.93 15.64
C PHE A 328 -3.55 -11.23 16.68
N VAL A 329 -3.51 -10.48 17.78
CA VAL A 329 -4.34 -10.66 18.97
C VAL A 329 -5.66 -9.94 18.78
N ASP A 330 -6.78 -10.65 18.90
CA ASP A 330 -8.13 -10.17 18.61
C ASP A 330 -8.51 -8.89 19.38
N PHE A 331 -9.45 -8.12 18.82
CA PHE A 331 -9.89 -6.81 19.29
C PHE A 331 -10.37 -6.77 20.75
N ARG A 332 -10.74 -7.91 21.34
CA ARG A 332 -11.31 -7.99 22.70
C ARG A 332 -10.30 -7.93 23.84
N TRP A 333 -9.08 -7.51 23.54
CA TRP A 333 -8.02 -7.36 24.52
C TRP A 333 -8.33 -6.30 25.59
N THR A 334 -7.73 -6.48 26.77
CA THR A 334 -7.73 -5.56 27.92
C THR A 334 -6.29 -5.19 28.30
N PRO A 335 -6.06 -4.11 29.07
CA PRO A 335 -4.72 -3.82 29.59
C PRO A 335 -4.10 -5.01 30.32
N GLN A 336 -4.89 -5.74 31.11
CA GLN A 336 -4.45 -6.90 31.88
C GLN A 336 -4.09 -8.06 30.95
N SER A 337 -4.93 -8.36 29.96
CA SER A 337 -4.65 -9.45 29.02
C SER A 337 -3.43 -9.18 28.15
N LEU A 338 -3.21 -7.95 27.68
CA LEU A 338 -2.02 -7.60 26.89
C LEU A 338 -0.74 -7.69 27.72
N ALA A 339 -0.76 -7.19 28.96
CA ALA A 339 0.38 -7.33 29.86
C ALA A 339 0.70 -8.81 30.15
N ALA A 340 -0.33 -9.63 30.42
CA ALA A 340 -0.19 -11.07 30.61
C ALA A 340 0.34 -11.78 29.35
N SER A 341 -0.14 -11.38 28.16
CA SER A 341 0.29 -11.90 26.86
C SER A 341 1.77 -11.60 26.60
N GLY A 342 2.20 -10.35 26.84
CA GLY A 342 3.60 -9.95 26.71
C GLY A 342 4.52 -10.69 27.68
N ALA A 343 4.07 -10.95 28.91
CA ALA A 343 4.81 -11.75 29.88
C ALA A 343 4.85 -13.25 29.51
N LEU A 344 3.75 -13.79 28.97
CA LEU A 344 3.71 -15.17 28.49
C LEU A 344 4.62 -15.37 27.28
N ALA A 345 4.62 -14.46 26.30
CA ALA A 345 5.55 -14.52 25.18
C ALA A 345 7.01 -14.61 25.65
N GLN A 346 7.39 -13.81 26.65
CA GLN A 346 8.74 -13.87 27.24
C GLN A 346 9.03 -15.21 27.94
N ARG A 347 8.06 -15.77 28.68
CA ARG A 347 8.22 -17.12 29.28
C ARG A 347 8.36 -18.22 28.22
N LEU A 348 7.75 -18.03 27.06
CA LEU A 348 7.88 -18.90 25.88
C LEU A 348 9.17 -18.63 25.09
N GLY A 349 10.05 -17.74 25.55
CA GLY A 349 11.31 -17.40 24.86
C GLY A 349 11.13 -16.50 23.62
N ARG A 350 9.96 -15.87 23.48
CA ARG A 350 9.57 -15.04 22.33
C ARG A 350 9.45 -13.57 22.71
N SER A 351 9.53 -12.68 21.72
CA SER A 351 9.41 -11.25 21.99
C SER A 351 7.94 -10.85 22.15
N ARG A 352 7.62 -10.06 23.17
CA ARG A 352 6.29 -9.43 23.32
C ARG A 352 5.90 -8.55 22.12
N HIS A 353 6.87 -8.07 21.35
CA HIS A 353 6.63 -7.28 20.15
C HIS A 353 6.35 -8.14 18.91
N GLU A 354 6.33 -9.47 19.03
CA GLU A 354 5.77 -10.40 18.03
C GLU A 354 4.26 -10.62 18.18
N LEU A 355 3.62 -9.93 19.14
CA LEU A 355 2.17 -9.86 19.28
C LEU A 355 1.65 -8.53 18.74
N TRP A 356 0.68 -8.57 17.83
CA TRP A 356 -0.01 -7.41 17.28
C TRP A 356 -1.37 -7.26 17.97
N ALA A 357 -1.51 -6.35 18.93
CA ALA A 357 -2.82 -5.99 19.44
C ALA A 357 -3.66 -5.37 18.32
N ALA A 358 -4.82 -5.94 18.03
CA ALA A 358 -5.70 -5.46 16.97
C ALA A 358 -6.26 -4.08 17.28
N VAL A 359 -6.21 -3.18 16.29
CA VAL A 359 -6.85 -1.86 16.33
C VAL A 359 -7.81 -1.76 15.15
N ASP A 360 -9.11 -1.75 15.44
CA ASP A 360 -10.15 -1.61 14.42
C ASP A 360 -10.27 -0.15 13.96
N THR A 361 -9.98 0.07 12.69
CA THR A 361 -10.10 1.37 12.03
C THR A 361 -11.14 1.40 10.92
N GLU A 362 -11.81 0.27 10.63
CA GLU A 362 -12.67 0.09 9.44
C GLU A 362 -13.83 1.09 9.41
N ALA A 363 -14.49 1.30 10.55
CA ALA A 363 -15.66 2.16 10.63
C ALA A 363 -15.32 3.63 10.97
N ASN A 364 -14.37 3.84 11.89
CA ASN A 364 -14.18 5.14 12.54
C ASN A 364 -12.76 5.71 12.43
N GLY A 365 -11.79 4.95 11.91
CA GLY A 365 -10.43 5.44 11.71
C GLY A 365 -9.78 6.01 12.96
N TRP A 366 -9.25 7.24 12.84
CA TRP A 366 -8.67 7.94 13.99
C TRP A 366 -9.68 8.31 15.07
N ASN A 367 -10.99 8.22 14.81
CA ASN A 367 -12.03 8.43 15.83
C ASN A 367 -12.34 7.15 16.63
N SER A 368 -11.70 6.01 16.32
CA SER A 368 -11.84 4.78 17.10
C SER A 368 -11.38 4.98 18.55
N ALA A 369 -12.20 4.53 19.51
CA ALA A 369 -11.87 4.60 20.94
C ALA A 369 -10.86 3.51 21.31
N VAL A 370 -9.57 3.84 21.27
CA VAL A 370 -8.48 2.90 21.58
C VAL A 370 -7.85 3.23 22.93
N ARG A 371 -7.71 2.22 23.79
CA ARG A 371 -6.96 2.34 25.06
C ARG A 371 -5.46 2.29 24.80
N TRP A 372 -4.89 3.34 24.21
CA TRP A 372 -3.50 3.35 23.75
C TRP A 372 -2.46 3.00 24.81
N ASP A 373 -2.69 3.38 26.07
CA ASP A 373 -1.75 3.07 27.16
C ASP A 373 -1.74 1.59 27.55
N ALA A 374 -2.71 0.79 27.09
CA ALA A 374 -2.66 -0.67 27.20
C ALA A 374 -1.64 -1.32 26.25
N ILE A 375 -1.30 -0.63 25.15
CA ILE A 375 -0.42 -1.15 24.09
C ILE A 375 0.94 -0.45 24.16
N ILE A 376 0.94 0.89 24.17
CA ILE A 376 2.12 1.74 23.96
C ILE A 376 2.16 2.90 24.98
N PRO A 377 2.17 2.65 26.30
CA PRO A 377 2.07 3.69 27.33
C PRO A 377 3.17 4.75 27.25
N ARG A 378 2.86 6.02 27.54
CA ARG A 378 3.87 7.11 27.45
C ARG A 378 4.98 7.00 28.49
N GLY A 379 4.63 6.61 29.72
CA GLY A 379 5.54 6.61 30.88
C GLY A 379 6.36 5.33 31.08
N GLY A 380 6.27 4.35 30.17
CA GLY A 380 6.98 3.08 30.29
C GLY A 380 7.17 2.40 28.94
N ASP A 381 7.75 1.20 28.96
CA ASP A 381 7.97 0.41 27.75
C ASP A 381 6.66 0.01 27.08
N HIS A 382 6.68 -0.08 25.74
CA HIS A 382 5.58 -0.68 24.99
C HIS A 382 5.26 -2.09 25.52
N VAL A 383 3.97 -2.38 25.69
CA VAL A 383 3.48 -3.65 26.22
C VAL A 383 3.57 -4.74 25.16
N VAL A 384 3.11 -4.44 23.94
CA VAL A 384 3.12 -5.30 22.75
C VAL A 384 3.21 -4.43 21.49
N SER A 385 3.28 -5.05 20.30
CA SER A 385 3.08 -4.32 19.04
C SER A 385 1.58 -4.18 18.73
N TYR A 386 1.22 -3.50 17.63
CA TYR A 386 -0.18 -3.35 17.24
C TYR A 386 -0.38 -3.47 15.73
N GLY A 387 -1.60 -3.84 15.34
CA GLY A 387 -1.98 -4.03 13.95
C GLY A 387 -3.23 -3.23 13.61
N PHE A 388 -3.16 -2.40 12.56
CA PHE A 388 -4.34 -1.68 12.05
C PHE A 388 -5.15 -2.59 11.15
N TYR A 389 -6.42 -2.80 11.49
CA TYR A 389 -7.39 -3.44 10.62
C TYR A 389 -8.13 -2.37 9.81
N ARG A 390 -7.95 -2.41 8.48
CA ARG A 390 -8.59 -1.56 7.46
C ARG A 390 -8.25 -0.06 7.52
N PRO A 391 -6.97 0.33 7.58
CA PRO A 391 -6.59 1.75 7.61
C PRO A 391 -6.86 2.48 6.29
N GLU A 392 -7.20 1.77 5.19
CA GLU A 392 -7.69 2.43 3.98
C GLU A 392 -9.02 3.18 4.17
N TRP A 393 -9.61 3.09 5.37
CA TRP A 393 -10.62 4.03 5.85
C TRP A 393 -10.22 5.50 5.61
N THR A 394 -8.94 5.88 5.70
CA THR A 394 -8.47 7.26 5.45
C THR A 394 -8.84 7.77 4.07
N ARG A 395 -9.04 6.86 3.12
CA ARG A 395 -9.63 7.12 1.81
C ARG A 395 -11.15 6.94 1.87
N ASN A 396 -11.62 5.78 2.36
CA ASN A 396 -13.02 5.30 2.27
C ASN A 396 -14.08 6.13 2.98
N HIS A 397 -13.70 6.91 4.00
CA HIS A 397 -14.65 7.81 4.66
C HIS A 397 -14.86 9.15 3.93
N LEU A 398 -14.00 9.48 2.96
CA LEU A 398 -14.03 10.79 2.30
C LEU A 398 -15.10 10.86 1.21
N THR A 399 -15.85 11.97 1.18
CA THR A 399 -16.70 12.33 0.03
C THR A 399 -15.85 12.83 -1.14
N ASP A 400 -14.82 13.63 -0.87
CA ASP A 400 -13.82 14.03 -1.86
C ASP A 400 -12.76 12.95 -1.98
N ARG A 401 -12.80 12.23 -3.10
CA ARG A 401 -11.93 11.09 -3.41
C ARG A 401 -10.70 11.47 -4.23
N SER A 402 -10.38 12.76 -4.31
CA SER A 402 -9.17 13.24 -4.96
C SER A 402 -7.90 12.76 -4.23
N PRO A 403 -6.78 12.56 -4.95
CA PRO A 403 -5.50 12.24 -4.34
C PRO A 403 -5.11 13.18 -3.19
N GLY A 404 -5.30 14.49 -3.37
CA GLY A 404 -4.96 15.49 -2.36
C GLY A 404 -5.77 15.36 -1.08
N ALA A 405 -7.07 15.08 -1.17
CA ALA A 405 -7.91 14.86 0.01
C ALA A 405 -7.51 13.59 0.77
N PHE A 406 -7.27 12.50 0.03
CA PHE A 406 -6.77 11.25 0.60
C PHE A 406 -5.45 11.45 1.36
N HIS A 407 -4.43 12.03 0.73
CA HIS A 407 -3.11 12.18 1.38
C HIS A 407 -3.16 13.10 2.61
N ARG A 408 -4.04 14.11 2.65
CA ARG A 408 -4.25 14.92 3.87
C ARG A 408 -4.85 14.10 5.00
N ALA A 409 -5.83 13.25 4.71
CA ALA A 409 -6.42 12.35 5.70
C ALA A 409 -5.41 11.29 6.18
N ASP A 410 -4.64 10.71 5.27
CA ASP A 410 -3.62 9.71 5.59
C ASP A 410 -2.48 10.33 6.41
N ASP A 411 -1.99 11.54 6.05
CA ASP A 411 -1.01 12.27 6.86
C ASP A 411 -1.52 12.56 8.28
N ARG A 412 -2.82 12.87 8.47
CA ARG A 412 -3.41 13.02 9.82
C ARG A 412 -3.40 11.68 10.58
N PHE A 413 -3.78 10.58 9.93
CA PHE A 413 -3.82 9.27 10.56
C PHE A 413 -2.45 8.84 11.08
N TRP A 414 -1.41 9.00 10.24
CA TRP A 414 -0.06 8.51 10.51
C TRP A 414 0.81 9.49 11.31
N THR A 415 0.71 10.80 11.05
CA THR A 415 1.50 11.83 11.74
C THR A 415 0.78 12.48 12.92
N GLY A 416 -0.55 12.60 12.87
CA GLY A 416 -1.35 13.35 13.83
C GLY A 416 -1.68 14.77 13.36
N GLU A 417 -2.45 15.50 14.17
CA GLU A 417 -3.11 16.76 13.75
C GLU A 417 -2.14 17.91 13.44
N SER A 418 -0.94 17.93 14.03
CA SER A 418 0.06 18.95 13.70
C SER A 418 0.65 18.79 12.31
N LEU A 419 0.53 17.59 11.72
CA LEU A 419 1.25 17.20 10.50
C LEU A 419 2.75 17.54 10.64
N ASP A 420 3.33 17.32 11.82
CA ASP A 420 4.75 17.48 12.12
C ASP A 420 5.13 16.51 13.26
N PRO A 421 5.82 15.39 12.96
CA PRO A 421 6.14 14.42 13.99
C PRO A 421 7.22 14.89 14.96
N ALA A 422 7.94 15.99 14.67
CA ALA A 422 8.91 16.59 15.61
C ALA A 422 8.23 17.50 16.63
N ARG A 423 7.05 18.03 16.30
CA ARG A 423 6.22 18.88 17.16
C ARG A 423 4.78 18.38 17.12
N PRO A 424 4.49 17.21 17.72
CA PRO A 424 3.15 16.65 17.71
C PRO A 424 2.17 17.57 18.45
N ALA A 425 0.94 17.65 17.95
CA ALA A 425 -0.16 18.25 18.70
C ALA A 425 -0.47 17.40 19.96
N PRO A 426 -1.06 17.99 21.01
CA PRO A 426 -1.62 17.21 22.12
C PRO A 426 -2.57 16.12 21.60
N GLU A 427 -2.49 14.92 22.17
CA GLU A 427 -3.35 13.81 21.76
C GLU A 427 -4.83 14.11 22.06
N SER A 428 -5.68 13.97 21.04
CA SER A 428 -7.14 14.09 21.11
C SER A 428 -7.83 12.71 21.09
N GLY A 429 -7.22 11.71 21.75
CA GLY A 429 -7.70 10.32 21.81
C GLY A 429 -7.07 9.38 20.77
N TRP A 430 -6.58 9.91 19.64
CA TRP A 430 -5.78 9.15 18.67
C TRP A 430 -4.28 9.31 18.94
N ARG A 431 -3.56 8.19 19.03
CA ARG A 431 -2.09 8.18 19.09
C ARG A 431 -1.53 7.85 17.72
N ALA A 432 -1.12 8.89 17.00
CA ALA A 432 -0.59 8.73 15.66
C ALA A 432 0.75 7.94 15.68
N PRO A 433 0.95 6.96 14.77
CA PRO A 433 2.17 6.17 14.64
C PRO A 433 3.48 6.95 14.76
N ALA A 434 3.59 8.09 14.07
CA ALA A 434 4.80 8.89 14.06
C ALA A 434 5.20 9.49 15.41
N THR A 435 4.28 9.47 16.39
CA THR A 435 4.52 9.97 17.76
C THR A 435 4.91 8.88 18.75
N ALA A 436 4.81 7.61 18.35
CA ALA A 436 4.95 6.44 19.22
C ALA A 436 6.02 5.44 18.73
N VAL A 437 6.14 5.23 17.42
CA VAL A 437 7.08 4.29 16.82
C VAL A 437 8.09 5.05 15.96
N ALA A 438 9.37 4.78 16.17
CA ALA A 438 10.44 5.41 15.38
C ALA A 438 10.31 5.08 13.89
N ASP A 439 10.53 6.08 13.04
CA ASP A 439 10.53 5.93 11.59
C ASP A 439 11.68 5.04 11.07
N ARG A 440 11.57 4.63 9.81
CA ARG A 440 12.56 3.82 9.09
C ARG A 440 12.84 4.40 7.70
N SER A 441 14.03 4.15 7.20
CA SER A 441 14.45 4.55 5.86
C SER A 441 15.24 3.46 5.16
N THR A 442 15.16 3.44 3.82
CA THR A 442 15.93 2.55 2.93
C THR A 442 16.99 3.28 2.10
N VAL A 443 17.08 4.61 2.25
CA VAL A 443 17.96 5.46 1.42
C VAL A 443 19.40 5.39 1.96
N THR A 444 20.19 4.46 1.42
CA THR A 444 21.52 4.09 1.93
C THR A 444 22.63 4.11 0.88
N SER A 445 22.31 4.36 -0.39
CA SER A 445 23.28 4.32 -1.49
C SER A 445 22.99 5.35 -2.57
N LEU A 446 24.04 5.70 -3.31
CA LEU A 446 23.95 6.52 -4.52
C LEU A 446 23.84 5.63 -5.77
N PRO A 447 23.15 6.09 -6.83
CA PRO A 447 22.35 7.30 -6.88
C PRO A 447 21.02 7.17 -6.12
N PHE A 448 20.49 8.31 -5.68
CA PHE A 448 19.15 8.41 -5.09
C PHE A 448 18.38 9.55 -5.77
N ALA A 449 17.12 9.32 -6.14
CA ALA A 449 16.22 10.40 -6.55
C ALA A 449 14.76 10.17 -6.14
N CYS A 450 14.03 11.28 -6.03
CA CYS A 450 12.62 11.33 -5.70
C CYS A 450 11.99 12.45 -6.53
N THR A 451 10.97 12.12 -7.32
CA THR A 451 10.12 13.08 -8.03
C THR A 451 8.80 13.31 -7.30
N PHE A 452 8.69 12.80 -6.07
CA PHE A 452 7.49 12.83 -5.24
C PHE A 452 6.30 12.11 -5.88
N ASN A 453 6.54 11.11 -6.72
CA ASN A 453 5.49 10.30 -7.30
C ASN A 453 4.88 9.39 -6.22
N THR A 454 3.58 9.54 -5.99
CA THR A 454 2.85 8.79 -4.96
C THR A 454 2.30 7.44 -5.44
N GLY A 455 2.52 7.09 -6.72
CA GLY A 455 1.99 5.86 -7.32
C GLY A 455 0.55 6.00 -7.84
N HIS A 456 0.01 7.22 -7.85
CA HIS A 456 -1.22 7.58 -8.56
C HIS A 456 -1.21 9.05 -8.96
N GLY A 457 -2.13 9.45 -9.83
CA GLY A 457 -2.30 10.85 -10.22
C GLY A 457 -3.45 11.07 -11.19
N GLU A 458 -3.93 12.30 -11.27
CA GLU A 458 -4.98 12.70 -12.22
C GLU A 458 -4.44 12.83 -13.64
N ARG A 459 -3.14 13.09 -13.76
CA ARG A 459 -2.39 13.19 -15.00
C ARG A 459 -1.03 12.51 -14.85
N TRP A 460 -0.37 12.25 -15.98
CA TRP A 460 1.04 11.86 -16.01
C TRP A 460 1.89 12.98 -16.61
N TYR A 461 2.88 13.43 -15.86
CA TYR A 461 3.80 14.50 -16.26
C TYR A 461 5.15 13.93 -16.71
N GLU A 462 5.71 14.49 -17.78
CA GLU A 462 7.11 14.33 -18.22
C GLU A 462 7.72 15.72 -18.39
N ASP A 463 8.85 15.98 -17.72
CA ASP A 463 9.56 17.27 -17.76
C ASP A 463 8.64 18.49 -17.53
N GLY A 464 7.68 18.35 -16.62
CA GLY A 464 6.73 19.39 -16.25
C GLY A 464 5.48 19.50 -17.15
N ALA A 465 5.44 18.80 -18.28
CA ALA A 465 4.32 18.79 -19.21
C ALA A 465 3.43 17.56 -19.01
N ALA A 466 2.11 17.75 -19.00
CA ALA A 466 1.17 16.63 -18.98
C ALA A 466 1.18 15.91 -20.34
N VAL A 467 1.62 14.65 -20.36
CA VAL A 467 1.62 13.79 -21.55
C VAL A 467 0.48 12.76 -21.54
N SER A 468 -0.30 12.73 -20.47
CA SER A 468 -1.59 12.04 -20.40
C SER A 468 -2.51 12.72 -19.40
N ASP A 469 -3.76 12.95 -19.82
CA ASP A 469 -4.86 13.43 -18.97
C ASP A 469 -5.72 12.28 -18.41
N THR A 470 -5.27 11.03 -18.56
CA THR A 470 -5.98 9.87 -18.00
C THR A 470 -5.55 9.67 -16.55
N PRO A 471 -6.47 9.68 -15.57
CA PRO A 471 -6.17 9.32 -14.20
C PRO A 471 -5.62 7.90 -14.10
N TRP A 472 -4.72 7.66 -13.17
CA TRP A 472 -4.02 6.38 -13.08
C TRP A 472 -3.60 6.06 -11.65
N ASN A 473 -3.49 4.76 -11.35
CA ASN A 473 -2.78 4.24 -10.19
C ASN A 473 -1.92 3.05 -10.61
N HIS A 474 -0.71 2.97 -10.05
CA HIS A 474 0.16 1.80 -10.07
C HIS A 474 1.22 1.99 -8.98
N LEU A 475 1.01 1.42 -7.78
CA LEU A 475 1.89 1.61 -6.63
C LEU A 475 3.36 1.27 -6.88
N GLY A 476 3.65 0.30 -7.76
CA GLY A 476 5.03 -0.02 -8.14
C GLY A 476 5.82 1.17 -8.71
N LEU A 477 5.15 2.22 -9.21
CA LEU A 477 5.79 3.46 -9.69
C LEU A 477 6.10 4.46 -8.59
N GLN A 478 5.60 4.25 -7.36
CA GLN A 478 5.78 5.14 -6.23
C GLN A 478 7.25 5.30 -5.82
N ASP A 479 7.61 6.52 -5.46
CA ASP A 479 8.94 6.88 -4.98
C ASP A 479 9.15 6.49 -3.52
N ARG A 480 10.42 6.47 -3.09
CA ARG A 480 10.76 6.56 -1.67
C ARG A 480 10.45 7.98 -1.20
N LEU A 481 9.26 8.20 -0.67
CA LEU A 481 8.81 9.51 -0.18
C LEU A 481 9.42 9.87 1.19
N PRO A 482 9.39 11.15 1.59
CA PRO A 482 9.74 11.58 2.94
C PRO A 482 9.01 10.76 4.01
N GLY A 483 9.76 10.15 4.94
CA GLY A 483 9.17 9.36 6.03
C GLY A 483 8.53 10.22 7.14
N ARG A 484 8.99 11.47 7.28
CA ARG A 484 8.54 12.42 8.30
C ARG A 484 7.77 13.55 7.64
N ARG A 485 6.45 13.59 7.81
CA ARG A 485 5.60 14.54 7.09
C ARG A 485 4.79 15.41 8.03
N TRP A 486 5.12 16.69 8.19
CA TRP A 486 6.28 17.43 7.66
C TRP A 486 7.01 18.13 8.79
N VAL A 487 8.29 17.79 8.93
CA VAL A 487 9.20 18.48 9.86
C VAL A 487 9.61 19.80 9.21
N VAL A 488 9.12 20.90 9.76
CA VAL A 488 9.35 22.26 9.24
C VAL A 488 10.02 23.11 10.30
N ASP A 489 11.26 23.53 10.11
CA ASP A 489 11.93 24.45 11.02
C ASP A 489 11.86 25.89 10.51
N THR A 490 11.30 26.79 11.31
CA THR A 490 11.15 28.22 11.00
C THR A 490 10.97 29.01 12.29
N ALA A 491 11.55 30.21 12.34
CA ALA A 491 11.30 31.19 13.41
C ALA A 491 10.05 32.06 13.15
N GLY A 492 9.51 31.99 11.93
CA GLY A 492 8.33 32.73 11.50
C GLY A 492 7.06 31.89 11.49
N GLU A 493 6.08 32.30 10.70
CA GLU A 493 4.87 31.53 10.49
C GLU A 493 5.18 30.21 9.76
N ARG A 494 4.52 29.13 10.17
CA ARG A 494 4.69 27.82 9.54
C ARG A 494 3.94 27.79 8.20
N PRO A 495 4.63 27.60 7.06
CA PRO A 495 3.94 27.44 5.79
C PRO A 495 3.18 26.10 5.73
N ALA A 496 2.19 26.03 4.85
CA ALA A 496 1.57 24.78 4.47
C ALA A 496 2.56 23.95 3.64
N VAL A 497 2.73 22.68 3.99
CA VAL A 497 3.53 21.72 3.23
C VAL A 497 2.65 20.52 2.91
N THR A 498 2.53 20.16 1.63
CA THR A 498 1.66 19.07 1.18
C THR A 498 2.15 18.49 -0.15
N LEU A 499 1.60 17.33 -0.53
CA LEU A 499 1.75 16.78 -1.88
C LEU A 499 0.77 17.49 -2.81
N ASP A 500 1.24 17.91 -3.99
CA ASP A 500 0.42 18.56 -5.02
C ASP A 500 0.27 17.66 -6.23
N PHE A 501 -0.97 17.56 -6.73
CA PHE A 501 -1.39 16.73 -7.86
C PHE A 501 -1.76 17.56 -9.09
N ALA A 502 -1.91 18.88 -8.93
CA ALA A 502 -2.25 19.77 -10.03
C ALA A 502 -1.07 20.02 -10.97
N ARG A 503 0.17 19.92 -10.46
CA ARG A 503 1.41 20.12 -11.22
C ARG A 503 2.51 19.21 -10.67
N ALA A 504 3.20 18.50 -11.55
CA ALA A 504 4.36 17.69 -11.22
C ALA A 504 5.46 17.86 -12.27
N TRP A 505 6.71 17.60 -11.89
CA TRP A 505 7.81 17.51 -12.85
C TRP A 505 7.78 16.18 -13.60
N ARG A 506 7.56 15.07 -12.87
CA ARG A 506 7.47 13.73 -13.42
C ARG A 506 6.51 12.88 -12.61
N GLY A 507 5.73 12.03 -13.27
CA GLY A 507 4.78 11.14 -12.59
C GLY A 507 3.46 11.85 -12.28
N GLY A 508 2.91 11.68 -11.07
CA GLY A 508 1.57 12.16 -10.71
C GLY A 508 1.53 13.28 -9.66
N SER A 509 2.65 13.62 -9.04
CA SER A 509 2.66 14.57 -7.92
C SER A 509 4.00 15.27 -7.71
N SER A 510 3.99 16.41 -7.02
CA SER A 510 5.15 17.15 -6.51
C SER A 510 4.99 17.50 -5.02
N LEU A 511 6.01 18.10 -4.41
CA LEU A 511 5.90 18.71 -3.08
C LEU A 511 5.57 20.20 -3.23
N LEU A 512 4.60 20.70 -2.48
CA LEU A 512 4.19 22.10 -2.43
C LEU A 512 4.47 22.71 -1.06
N VAL A 513 5.10 23.89 -1.05
CA VAL A 513 5.22 24.77 0.11
C VAL A 513 4.51 26.09 -0.21
N ALA A 514 3.49 26.42 0.57
CA ALA A 514 2.66 27.60 0.34
C ALA A 514 2.44 28.41 1.63
N GLY A 515 2.51 29.74 1.52
CA GLY A 515 2.23 30.65 2.63
C GLY A 515 3.12 31.89 2.66
N THR A 516 2.85 32.79 3.61
CA THR A 516 3.69 33.97 3.84
C THR A 516 4.94 33.57 4.61
N LEU A 517 6.12 33.77 4.04
CA LEU A 517 7.39 33.47 4.69
C LEU A 517 7.93 34.73 5.39
N THR A 518 7.71 34.85 6.69
CA THR A 518 8.26 35.93 7.53
C THR A 518 9.68 35.63 8.04
N ALA A 519 10.12 34.38 7.90
CA ALA A 519 11.48 33.91 8.14
C ALA A 519 11.80 32.76 7.17
N PRO A 520 13.07 32.34 7.04
CA PRO A 520 13.41 31.15 6.28
C PRO A 520 12.70 29.90 6.83
N ALA A 521 12.13 29.09 5.93
CA ALA A 521 11.48 27.83 6.27
C ALA A 521 12.28 26.65 5.73
N ALA A 522 12.75 25.79 6.63
CA ALA A 522 13.47 24.57 6.32
C ALA A 522 12.53 23.35 6.40
N VAL A 523 12.41 22.59 5.32
CA VAL A 523 11.60 21.36 5.25
C VAL A 523 12.53 20.16 5.19
N GLY A 524 12.42 19.28 6.19
CA GLY A 524 13.13 17.98 6.19
C GLY A 524 12.52 17.04 5.15
N LEU A 525 13.36 16.44 4.29
CA LEU A 525 12.91 15.56 3.21
C LEU A 525 13.19 14.09 3.53
N HIS A 526 14.44 13.66 3.56
CA HIS A 526 14.78 12.24 3.76
C HIS A 526 15.82 12.07 4.85
N SER A 527 15.57 11.12 5.76
CA SER A 527 16.64 10.51 6.57
C SER A 527 17.37 9.51 5.69
N THR A 528 18.70 9.61 5.64
CA THR A 528 19.51 8.86 4.67
C THR A 528 20.78 8.30 5.34
N ARG A 529 21.54 7.47 4.62
CA ARG A 529 22.93 7.11 4.92
C ARG A 529 23.74 7.09 3.62
N LEU A 530 23.78 8.21 2.90
CA LEU A 530 24.44 8.29 1.60
C LEU A 530 25.94 8.58 1.78
N PRO A 531 26.85 7.70 1.31
CA PRO A 531 28.27 8.01 1.30
C PRO A 531 28.54 9.12 0.28
N LEU A 532 29.25 10.18 0.69
CA LEU A 532 29.57 11.33 -0.16
C LEU A 532 31.01 11.25 -0.67
N THR A 533 31.19 11.47 -1.97
CA THR A 533 32.48 11.55 -2.65
C THR A 533 32.80 12.99 -3.05
N SER A 534 34.02 13.25 -3.52
CA SER A 534 34.41 14.54 -4.09
C SER A 534 33.63 14.90 -5.36
N SER A 535 33.04 13.91 -6.02
CA SER A 535 32.25 14.09 -7.24
C SER A 535 30.74 14.15 -6.99
N THR A 536 30.29 13.95 -5.74
CA THR A 536 28.86 13.93 -5.43
C THR A 536 28.22 15.31 -5.62
N VAL A 537 27.07 15.31 -6.28
CA VAL A 537 26.23 16.47 -6.52
C VAL A 537 24.81 16.20 -6.05
N LEU A 538 24.13 17.26 -5.63
CA LEU A 538 22.70 17.27 -5.35
C LEU A 538 22.01 18.20 -6.36
N GLU A 539 20.95 17.72 -6.98
CA GLU A 539 20.14 18.50 -7.93
C GLU A 539 18.70 18.61 -7.44
N LEU A 540 18.14 19.81 -7.54
CA LEU A 540 16.73 20.10 -7.32
C LEU A 540 16.09 20.52 -8.64
N VAL A 541 14.86 20.07 -8.89
CA VAL A 541 13.98 20.65 -9.91
C VAL A 541 12.80 21.31 -9.19
N HIS A 542 12.67 22.62 -9.31
CA HIS A 542 11.72 23.40 -8.52
C HIS A 542 11.20 24.62 -9.27
N ALA A 543 10.08 25.17 -8.82
CA ALA A 543 9.44 26.34 -9.43
C ALA A 543 8.82 27.23 -8.34
N ALA A 544 8.87 28.55 -8.53
CA ALA A 544 8.21 29.53 -7.65
C ALA A 544 7.12 30.26 -8.43
N GLU A 545 5.88 29.77 -8.34
CA GLU A 545 4.75 30.33 -9.10
C GLU A 545 4.31 31.70 -8.57
N SER A 546 4.43 31.90 -7.26
CA SER A 546 4.22 33.17 -6.58
C SER A 546 5.30 33.38 -5.54
N GLY A 547 5.75 34.63 -5.40
CA GLY A 547 6.78 35.02 -4.43
C GLY A 547 8.16 34.50 -4.84
N PRO A 548 9.12 35.38 -5.21
CA PRO A 548 10.48 34.93 -5.49
C PRO A 548 11.13 34.36 -4.22
N VAL A 549 11.96 33.33 -4.36
CA VAL A 549 12.60 32.65 -3.23
C VAL A 549 14.10 32.48 -3.45
N ALA A 550 14.88 32.54 -2.38
CA ALA A 550 16.21 31.95 -2.33
C ALA A 550 16.10 30.51 -1.81
N VAL A 551 16.79 29.58 -2.46
CA VAL A 551 16.76 28.15 -2.15
C VAL A 551 18.14 27.68 -1.72
N GLU A 552 18.17 26.95 -0.61
CA GLU A 552 19.36 26.29 -0.07
C GLU A 552 19.08 24.81 0.16
N VAL A 553 20.09 23.98 0.00
CA VAL A 553 20.03 22.55 0.29
C VAL A 553 20.69 22.28 1.64
N GLY A 554 20.03 21.48 2.47
CA GLY A 554 20.52 21.07 3.77
C GLY A 554 21.06 19.65 3.70
N VAL A 555 22.32 19.46 4.09
CA VAL A 555 22.95 18.13 4.22
C VAL A 555 23.44 17.95 5.65
N ALA A 556 22.85 17.02 6.39
CA ALA A 556 23.30 16.67 7.74
C ALA A 556 24.37 15.58 7.65
N THR A 557 25.60 15.85 8.09
CA THR A 557 26.70 14.87 8.09
C THR A 557 26.91 14.16 9.42
N ARG A 558 26.00 14.41 10.37
CA ARG A 558 25.88 13.72 11.65
C ARG A 558 24.40 13.48 11.93
N GLU A 559 24.09 12.40 12.62
CA GLU A 559 22.75 12.19 13.16
C GLU A 559 22.44 13.22 14.27
N PRO A 560 21.16 13.49 14.55
CA PRO A 560 20.77 14.23 15.76
C PRO A 560 21.37 13.60 17.02
N THR A 561 21.72 14.43 18.01
CA THR A 561 22.40 13.94 19.23
C THR A 561 21.51 13.10 20.15
N ALA A 562 20.19 13.27 20.03
CA ALA A 562 19.18 12.54 20.79
C ALA A 562 17.80 12.67 20.10
N PRO A 563 16.83 11.81 20.41
CA PRO A 563 15.44 11.99 20.00
C PRO A 563 14.91 13.40 20.31
N GLY A 564 14.16 14.00 19.40
CA GLY A 564 13.61 15.36 19.59
C GLY A 564 14.59 16.51 19.28
N ARG A 565 15.87 16.21 19.01
CA ARG A 565 16.84 17.25 18.60
C ARG A 565 16.80 17.44 17.08
N PRO A 566 16.95 18.68 16.58
CA PRO A 566 16.98 18.93 15.15
C PRO A 566 18.24 18.31 14.51
N ALA A 567 18.13 17.94 13.23
CA ALA A 567 19.28 17.47 12.47
C ALA A 567 20.26 18.63 12.20
N PRO A 568 21.58 18.42 12.37
CA PRO A 568 22.58 19.47 12.19
C PRO A 568 22.92 19.68 10.70
N TYR A 569 22.00 20.30 9.96
CA TYR A 569 22.19 20.57 8.53
C TYR A 569 23.32 21.58 8.29
N THR A 570 24.20 21.25 7.36
CA THR A 570 25.03 22.24 6.65
C THR A 570 24.22 22.77 5.48
N TRP A 571 24.02 24.09 5.43
CA TRP A 571 23.23 24.74 4.38
C TRP A 571 24.15 25.23 3.27
N ILE A 572 23.81 24.86 2.04
CA ILE A 572 24.57 25.23 0.84
C ILE A 572 23.61 25.92 -0.12
N ARG A 573 24.01 27.08 -0.63
CA ARG A 573 23.21 27.84 -1.59
C ARG A 573 23.01 27.03 -2.88
N ALA A 574 21.76 26.88 -3.31
CA ALA A 574 21.42 26.22 -4.56
C ALA A 574 21.23 27.25 -5.68
N ASP A 575 20.14 28.01 -5.60
CA ASP A 575 19.88 29.13 -6.51
C ASP A 575 18.75 30.02 -5.97
N SER A 576 18.51 31.16 -6.61
CA SER A 576 17.32 31.97 -6.41
C SER A 576 16.33 31.72 -7.55
N CYS A 577 15.06 31.47 -7.22
CA CYS A 577 14.00 31.29 -8.19
C CYS A 577 13.18 32.58 -8.30
N GLY A 578 13.12 33.14 -9.52
CA GLY A 578 12.17 34.20 -9.85
C GLY A 578 10.74 33.68 -9.86
N THR A 579 9.78 34.61 -9.95
CA THR A 579 8.36 34.23 -10.09
C THR A 579 8.08 33.76 -11.51
N GLY A 580 7.57 32.54 -11.67
CA GLY A 580 7.25 31.95 -12.96
C GLY A 580 6.73 30.53 -12.85
N ALA A 581 6.07 30.06 -13.91
CA ALA A 581 5.58 28.68 -13.97
C ALA A 581 6.68 27.68 -14.36
N ASP A 582 7.81 28.14 -14.88
CA ASP A 582 8.84 27.26 -15.43
C ASP A 582 9.59 26.50 -14.32
N TRP A 583 9.96 25.26 -14.65
CA TRP A 583 10.77 24.43 -13.76
C TRP A 583 12.24 24.78 -13.92
N HIS A 584 12.89 25.12 -12.81
CA HIS A 584 14.30 25.44 -12.74
C HIS A 584 15.08 24.26 -12.15
N ARG A 585 16.25 23.98 -12.73
CA ARG A 585 17.19 22.99 -12.22
C ARG A 585 18.33 23.69 -11.49
N SER A 586 18.47 23.43 -10.20
CA SER A 586 19.60 23.92 -9.40
C SER A 586 20.50 22.76 -9.04
N ARG A 587 21.81 22.92 -9.25
CA ARG A 587 22.82 21.89 -8.98
C ARG A 587 23.85 22.40 -7.99
N VAL A 588 24.09 21.61 -6.94
CA VAL A 588 25.03 21.92 -5.86
C VAL A 588 26.07 20.82 -5.76
N GLY A 589 27.35 21.19 -5.78
CA GLY A 589 28.46 20.28 -5.52
C GLY A 589 28.62 20.02 -4.02
N LEU A 590 28.84 18.77 -3.63
CA LEU A 590 29.02 18.36 -2.22
C LEU A 590 30.49 18.01 -1.89
N ALA A 591 31.45 18.46 -2.71
CA ALA A 591 32.87 18.14 -2.56
C ALA A 591 33.44 18.52 -1.19
N ALA A 592 32.97 19.61 -0.58
CA ALA A 592 33.37 20.03 0.78
C ALA A 592 32.93 19.05 1.88
N LEU A 593 32.01 18.12 1.57
CA LEU A 593 31.50 17.08 2.45
C LEU A 593 32.01 15.68 2.07
N ALA A 594 32.96 15.59 1.13
CA ALA A 594 33.53 14.31 0.70
C ALA A 594 34.13 13.50 1.86
N GLY A 595 33.98 12.17 1.79
CA GLY A 595 34.42 11.25 2.84
C GLY A 595 33.48 11.17 4.05
N LYS A 596 32.39 11.95 4.06
CA LYS A 596 31.33 11.89 5.09
C LYS A 596 30.12 11.12 4.58
N THR A 597 29.21 10.79 5.49
CA THR A 597 27.89 10.23 5.19
C THR A 597 26.84 11.32 5.36
N ALA A 598 25.96 11.52 4.39
CA ALA A 598 24.74 12.30 4.58
C ALA A 598 23.71 11.45 5.35
N TYR A 599 23.32 11.93 6.52
CA TYR A 599 22.30 11.35 7.39
C TYR A 599 20.91 11.96 7.21
N GLY A 600 20.84 13.12 6.55
CA GLY A 600 19.61 13.84 6.31
C GLY A 600 19.72 14.81 5.14
N LEU A 601 18.64 14.91 4.37
CA LEU A 601 18.46 15.86 3.28
C LEU A 601 17.28 16.78 3.59
N ALA A 602 17.46 18.07 3.37
CA ALA A 602 16.43 19.10 3.56
C ALA A 602 16.53 20.18 2.48
N VAL A 603 15.49 21.00 2.37
CA VAL A 603 15.50 22.24 1.60
C VAL A 603 15.14 23.40 2.51
N ARG A 604 15.78 24.57 2.34
CA ARG A 604 15.39 25.81 3.00
C ARG A 604 15.03 26.84 1.96
N ILE A 605 13.86 27.45 2.14
CA ILE A 605 13.36 28.52 1.27
C ILE A 605 13.24 29.82 2.06
N THR A 606 13.68 30.91 1.45
CA THR A 606 13.58 32.27 2.01
C THR A 606 12.81 33.14 1.03
N GLY A 607 11.69 33.71 1.46
CA GLY A 607 10.93 34.66 0.64
C GLY A 607 11.75 35.93 0.40
N LEU A 608 11.88 36.35 -0.86
CA LEU A 608 12.62 37.55 -1.27
C LEU A 608 11.71 38.76 -1.51
N GLY A 609 10.39 38.59 -1.34
CA GLY A 609 9.41 39.64 -1.51
C GLY A 609 8.32 39.58 -0.44
N LYS A 610 7.37 40.51 -0.52
CA LYS A 610 6.24 40.62 0.42
C LYS A 610 5.03 39.74 0.04
N ARG A 611 5.09 39.05 -1.11
CA ARG A 611 4.00 38.21 -1.60
C ARG A 611 4.06 36.81 -0.97
N PRO A 612 2.91 36.17 -0.68
CA PRO A 612 2.88 34.77 -0.31
C PRO A 612 3.59 33.90 -1.33
N VAL A 613 4.38 32.95 -0.84
CA VAL A 613 5.13 32.01 -1.65
C VAL A 613 4.24 30.84 -2.04
N VAL A 614 4.35 30.42 -3.30
CA VAL A 614 3.85 29.14 -3.82
C VAL A 614 5.02 28.49 -4.53
N TRP A 615 5.76 27.65 -3.79
CA TRP A 615 6.97 26.99 -4.27
C TRP A 615 6.76 25.48 -4.37
N ARG A 616 7.17 24.89 -5.49
CA ARG A 616 7.07 23.46 -5.74
C ARG A 616 8.44 22.84 -5.91
N LEU A 617 8.63 21.67 -5.31
CA LEU A 617 9.77 20.79 -5.57
C LEU A 617 9.26 19.59 -6.37
N GLY A 618 9.67 19.53 -7.63
CA GLY A 618 9.30 18.46 -8.56
C GLY A 618 10.30 17.31 -8.58
N ALA A 619 11.56 17.54 -8.22
CA ALA A 619 12.53 16.46 -8.05
C ALA A 619 13.68 16.84 -7.10
N LEU A 620 14.20 15.83 -6.41
CA LEU A 620 15.47 15.83 -5.68
C LEU A 620 16.30 14.65 -6.19
N SER A 621 17.58 14.85 -6.48
CA SER A 621 18.52 13.75 -6.71
C SER A 621 19.87 13.99 -6.07
N VAL A 622 20.53 12.91 -5.66
CA VAL A 622 21.91 12.88 -5.17
C VAL A 622 22.66 11.78 -5.91
N ARG A 623 23.78 12.13 -6.54
CA ARG A 623 24.56 11.21 -7.39
C ARG A 623 26.00 11.67 -7.52
N ASP A 624 26.89 10.78 -7.92
CA ASP A 624 28.20 11.18 -8.41
C ASP A 624 28.09 11.81 -9.81
N ALA A 625 28.86 12.85 -10.08
CA ALA A 625 28.75 13.66 -11.30
C ALA A 625 28.93 12.85 -12.58
N ALA A 626 29.72 11.77 -12.54
CA ALA A 626 29.97 10.86 -13.65
C ALA A 626 28.81 9.88 -13.91
N VAL A 627 27.88 9.73 -12.96
CA VAL A 627 26.68 8.91 -13.11
C VAL A 627 25.66 9.70 -13.93
N GLY A 628 25.54 9.34 -15.20
CA GLY A 628 24.62 9.95 -16.16
C GLY A 628 24.41 9.08 -17.41
N ARG A 629 24.66 7.77 -17.31
CA ARG A 629 24.43 6.86 -18.44
C ARG A 629 22.95 6.51 -18.51
N ARG A 630 22.36 6.81 -19.67
CA ARG A 630 21.02 6.35 -20.05
C ARG A 630 20.93 4.82 -19.86
N PRO A 631 19.85 4.28 -19.27
CA PRO A 631 19.69 2.84 -19.14
C PRO A 631 19.63 2.16 -20.52
N ALA A 632 20.01 0.89 -20.56
CA ALA A 632 19.90 0.09 -21.78
C ALA A 632 18.44 0.00 -22.24
N SER A 633 18.24 -0.19 -23.53
CA SER A 633 16.90 -0.37 -24.08
C SER A 633 16.33 -1.74 -23.73
N PRO A 634 15.01 -1.83 -23.43
CA PRO A 634 14.31 -3.10 -23.54
C PRO A 634 14.36 -3.60 -24.99
N ALA A 635 14.02 -4.86 -25.20
CA ALA A 635 14.02 -5.45 -26.54
C ALA A 635 12.82 -6.37 -26.72
N ALA A 636 12.51 -6.71 -27.98
CA ALA A 636 11.42 -7.64 -28.32
C ALA A 636 10.08 -7.30 -27.65
N LEU A 637 9.64 -6.04 -27.76
CA LEU A 637 8.30 -5.64 -27.33
C LEU A 637 7.27 -6.35 -28.23
N THR A 638 6.35 -7.11 -27.64
CA THR A 638 5.33 -7.88 -28.35
C THR A 638 3.93 -7.56 -27.84
N VAL A 639 2.95 -7.70 -28.73
CA VAL A 639 1.53 -7.80 -28.37
C VAL A 639 1.23 -9.28 -28.23
N ASP A 640 1.06 -9.74 -26.99
CA ASP A 640 0.86 -11.16 -26.69
C ASP A 640 -0.61 -11.55 -26.90
N ALA A 641 -1.52 -10.65 -26.55
CA ALA A 641 -2.94 -10.79 -26.77
C ALA A 641 -3.60 -9.42 -26.98
N SER A 642 -4.65 -9.38 -27.79
CA SER A 642 -5.42 -8.17 -28.01
C SER A 642 -6.91 -8.44 -28.21
N ALA A 643 -7.75 -7.56 -27.70
CA ALA A 643 -9.18 -7.50 -27.98
C ALA A 643 -9.53 -6.13 -28.55
N ARG A 644 -10.55 -6.07 -29.41
CA ARG A 644 -11.03 -4.83 -30.00
C ARG A 644 -12.53 -4.72 -29.82
N ARG A 645 -12.98 -3.52 -29.49
CA ARG A 645 -14.39 -3.17 -29.43
C ARG A 645 -14.51 -1.74 -29.91
N GLU A 646 -15.27 -1.55 -30.99
CA GLU A 646 -15.37 -0.26 -31.67
C GLU A 646 -13.96 0.27 -32.03
N ASP A 647 -13.68 1.54 -31.77
CA ASP A 647 -12.38 2.18 -31.98
C ASP A 647 -11.47 2.10 -30.74
N ARG A 648 -11.52 0.98 -29.99
CA ARG A 648 -10.68 0.76 -28.80
C ARG A 648 -10.04 -0.62 -28.79
N ALA A 649 -8.83 -0.68 -28.24
CA ALA A 649 -8.05 -1.91 -28.07
C ALA A 649 -7.64 -2.14 -26.61
N TRP A 650 -7.66 -3.41 -26.20
CA TRP A 650 -7.16 -3.90 -24.92
C TRP A 650 -6.04 -4.89 -25.20
N LEU A 651 -4.91 -4.78 -24.51
CA LEU A 651 -3.68 -5.45 -24.89
C LEU A 651 -2.95 -6.01 -23.69
N ARG A 652 -2.42 -7.23 -23.83
CA ARG A 652 -1.30 -7.71 -23.02
C ARG A 652 -0.02 -7.51 -23.82
N LEU A 653 0.93 -6.79 -23.23
CA LEU A 653 2.23 -6.52 -23.81
C LEU A 653 3.31 -7.19 -22.97
N SER A 654 4.34 -7.75 -23.61
CA SER A 654 5.55 -8.21 -22.94
C SER A 654 6.81 -7.76 -23.68
N TRP A 655 7.93 -7.77 -22.98
CA TRP A 655 9.23 -7.46 -23.55
C TRP A 655 10.36 -8.16 -22.80
N ARG A 656 11.53 -8.22 -23.42
CA ARG A 656 12.76 -8.62 -22.73
C ARG A 656 13.28 -7.46 -21.88
N ARG A 657 13.56 -7.76 -20.61
CA ARG A 657 14.14 -6.81 -19.64
C ARG A 657 15.43 -6.20 -20.19
N ALA A 658 15.59 -4.89 -20.01
CA ALA A 658 16.83 -4.19 -20.32
C ALA A 658 17.96 -4.65 -19.39
N ALA A 659 19.21 -4.60 -19.89
CA ALA A 659 20.38 -4.91 -19.10
C ALA A 659 20.70 -3.80 -18.08
N GLY A 660 21.22 -4.20 -16.91
CA GLY A 660 21.60 -3.26 -15.85
C GLY A 660 20.44 -2.86 -14.92
N PRO A 661 20.67 -1.85 -14.06
CA PRO A 661 19.68 -1.40 -13.10
C PRO A 661 18.52 -0.70 -13.83
N VAL A 662 17.30 -1.18 -13.59
CA VAL A 662 16.05 -0.60 -14.08
C VAL A 662 15.13 -0.43 -12.89
N ARG A 663 14.65 0.79 -12.68
CA ARG A 663 13.66 1.14 -11.68
C ARG A 663 12.28 0.66 -12.11
N HIS A 664 11.87 1.00 -13.33
CA HIS A 664 10.60 0.59 -13.94
C HIS A 664 10.63 0.79 -15.47
N TYR A 665 9.53 0.39 -16.12
CA TYR A 665 9.26 0.63 -17.52
C TYR A 665 8.06 1.55 -17.71
N GLU A 666 8.10 2.35 -18.76
CA GLU A 666 7.00 3.23 -19.17
C GLU A 666 6.56 2.86 -20.58
N VAL A 667 5.25 2.66 -20.74
CA VAL A 667 4.61 2.32 -22.00
C VAL A 667 3.80 3.50 -22.49
N SER A 668 4.04 3.89 -23.74
CA SER A 668 3.33 4.97 -24.40
C SER A 668 2.86 4.52 -25.77
N ARG A 669 1.77 5.12 -26.25
CA ARG A 669 1.47 5.12 -27.69
C ARG A 669 2.15 6.29 -28.37
N VAL A 670 2.45 6.13 -29.65
CA VAL A 670 2.84 7.23 -30.55
C VAL A 670 1.61 7.61 -31.38
N LEU A 671 1.29 8.90 -31.42
CA LEU A 671 0.21 9.46 -32.21
C LEU A 671 0.69 9.75 -33.64
N PRO A 672 -0.22 9.90 -34.64
CA PRO A 672 0.16 10.19 -36.02
C PRO A 672 0.99 11.47 -36.21
N ASP A 673 0.88 12.44 -35.29
CA ASP A 673 1.68 13.68 -35.27
C ASP A 673 3.08 13.49 -34.64
N GLY A 674 3.42 12.26 -34.24
CA GLY A 674 4.68 11.92 -33.57
C GLY A 674 4.71 12.17 -32.06
N SER A 675 3.66 12.78 -31.49
CA SER A 675 3.57 12.99 -30.05
C SER A 675 3.33 11.67 -29.31
N ARG A 676 3.74 11.61 -28.04
CA ARG A 676 3.61 10.43 -27.19
C ARG A 676 2.49 10.64 -26.18
N ARG A 677 1.70 9.59 -25.95
CA ARG A 677 0.73 9.55 -24.85
C ARG A 677 1.03 8.39 -23.93
N PHE A 678 1.27 8.70 -22.65
CA PHE A 678 1.52 7.69 -21.63
C PHE A 678 0.28 6.80 -21.43
N LEU A 679 0.50 5.48 -21.39
CA LEU A 679 -0.55 4.47 -21.19
C LEU A 679 -0.44 3.79 -19.83
N GLY A 680 0.77 3.67 -19.28
CA GLY A 680 1.02 3.01 -18.01
C GLY A 680 2.50 2.73 -17.80
N GLY A 681 2.84 2.27 -16.60
CA GLY A 681 4.20 1.86 -16.27
C GLY A 681 4.17 0.73 -15.25
N THR A 682 5.25 -0.04 -15.18
CA THR A 682 5.37 -1.20 -14.29
C THR A 682 6.83 -1.54 -14.02
N CYS A 683 7.14 -2.17 -12.90
CA CYS A 683 8.48 -2.71 -12.64
C CYS A 683 8.73 -4.02 -13.41
N ALA A 684 7.64 -4.72 -13.75
CA ALA A 684 7.63 -5.98 -14.48
C ALA A 684 8.04 -5.80 -15.95
N ALA A 685 8.19 -6.92 -16.66
CA ALA A 685 8.48 -6.95 -18.09
C ALA A 685 7.23 -7.29 -18.94
N ALA A 686 6.05 -7.12 -18.35
CA ALA A 686 4.76 -7.27 -19.01
C ALA A 686 3.77 -6.24 -18.45
N LEU A 687 2.90 -5.69 -19.28
CA LEU A 687 1.88 -4.71 -18.90
C LEU A 687 0.57 -4.98 -19.63
N TYR A 688 -0.53 -4.96 -18.89
CA TYR A 688 -1.85 -4.85 -19.47
C TYR A 688 -2.23 -3.38 -19.68
N VAL A 689 -2.68 -3.03 -20.88
CA VAL A 689 -3.19 -1.69 -21.20
C VAL A 689 -4.63 -1.78 -21.68
N ALA A 690 -5.52 -1.03 -21.03
CA ALA A 690 -6.95 -1.08 -21.28
C ALA A 690 -7.42 0.07 -22.18
N ALA A 691 -8.40 -0.24 -23.04
CA ALA A 691 -9.23 0.72 -23.75
C ALA A 691 -8.46 1.82 -24.53
N VAL A 692 -7.34 1.46 -25.15
CA VAL A 692 -6.52 2.37 -25.98
C VAL A 692 -7.33 2.82 -27.20
N PRO A 693 -7.63 4.12 -27.36
CA PRO A 693 -8.46 4.59 -28.47
C PRO A 693 -7.69 4.58 -29.79
N ARG A 694 -8.36 4.34 -30.92
CA ARG A 694 -7.82 4.59 -32.26
C ARG A 694 -7.75 6.10 -32.51
N SER A 695 -6.65 6.58 -33.08
CA SER A 695 -6.53 7.99 -33.50
C SER A 695 -6.98 8.17 -34.94
N GLY A 696 -8.14 8.83 -35.12
CA GLY A 696 -8.72 9.06 -36.45
C GLY A 696 -8.92 7.75 -37.22
N ARG A 697 -8.29 7.65 -38.40
CA ARG A 697 -8.33 6.46 -39.26
C ARG A 697 -6.96 5.77 -39.37
N GLU A 698 -6.13 5.86 -38.34
CA GLU A 698 -4.80 5.23 -38.35
C GLU A 698 -4.90 3.73 -38.67
N LEU A 699 -4.05 3.21 -39.56
CA LEU A 699 -4.06 1.80 -39.95
C LEU A 699 -3.44 0.89 -38.87
N ALA A 700 -2.57 1.44 -38.03
CA ALA A 700 -1.99 0.75 -36.90
C ALA A 700 -1.71 1.74 -35.75
N THR A 701 -1.92 1.31 -34.51
CA THR A 701 -1.43 2.04 -33.33
C THR A 701 -0.03 1.57 -32.98
N ALA A 702 0.93 2.50 -32.93
CA ALA A 702 2.30 2.23 -32.53
C ALA A 702 2.47 2.36 -31.00
N PHE A 703 3.18 1.40 -30.41
CA PHE A 703 3.53 1.37 -28.98
C PHE A 703 5.04 1.42 -28.80
N GLU A 704 5.47 2.08 -27.72
CA GLU A 704 6.85 2.13 -27.28
C GLU A 704 6.93 1.75 -25.81
N VAL A 705 7.96 0.98 -25.45
CA VAL A 705 8.35 0.76 -24.06
C VAL A 705 9.77 1.28 -23.83
N ARG A 706 9.98 1.98 -22.73
CA ARG A 706 11.30 2.49 -22.31
C ARG A 706 11.61 2.04 -20.89
N ALA A 707 12.88 1.72 -20.65
CA ALA A 707 13.39 1.51 -19.30
C ALA A 707 13.71 2.85 -18.64
N VAL A 708 13.52 2.92 -17.33
CA VAL A 708 13.81 4.09 -16.50
C VAL A 708 14.72 3.67 -15.36
N ASP A 709 15.77 4.43 -15.09
CA ASP A 709 16.69 4.17 -13.97
C ASP A 709 16.29 4.92 -12.68
N GLU A 710 17.08 4.77 -11.61
CA GLU A 710 16.81 5.42 -10.32
C GLU A 710 16.91 6.95 -10.37
N LEU A 711 17.57 7.52 -11.39
CA LEU A 711 17.67 8.97 -11.63
C LEU A 711 16.60 9.48 -12.62
N TYR A 712 15.65 8.62 -13.01
CA TYR A 712 14.63 8.88 -14.02
C TYR A 712 15.19 9.17 -15.42
N ALA A 713 16.44 8.76 -15.69
CA ALA A 713 16.93 8.74 -17.06
C ALA A 713 16.22 7.62 -17.83
N VAL A 714 15.78 7.92 -19.05
CA VAL A 714 14.92 7.04 -19.84
C VAL A 714 15.69 6.44 -21.01
N SER A 715 15.57 5.15 -21.30
CA SER A 715 16.25 4.47 -22.41
C SER A 715 15.75 4.88 -23.81
N ALA A 716 16.46 4.46 -24.87
CA ALA A 716 15.84 4.41 -26.19
C ALA A 716 14.71 3.34 -26.18
N PRO A 717 13.63 3.50 -26.97
CA PRO A 717 12.49 2.61 -26.88
C PRO A 717 12.69 1.28 -27.62
N ALA A 718 12.00 0.23 -27.15
CA ALA A 718 11.55 -0.86 -28.02
C ALA A 718 10.15 -0.53 -28.55
N ARG A 719 9.84 -0.98 -29.77
CA ARG A 719 8.61 -0.62 -30.50
C ARG A 719 7.86 -1.85 -30.93
N THR A 720 6.54 -1.73 -30.98
CA THR A 720 5.64 -2.67 -31.66
C THR A 720 4.42 -1.91 -32.19
N ALA A 721 3.54 -2.58 -32.93
CA ALA A 721 2.30 -1.96 -33.40
C ALA A 721 1.14 -2.96 -33.44
N LEU A 722 -0.07 -2.47 -33.21
CA LEU A 722 -1.32 -3.19 -33.44
C LEU A 722 -1.98 -2.67 -34.72
N ALA A 723 -2.11 -3.50 -35.74
CA ALA A 723 -2.87 -3.16 -36.96
C ALA A 723 -4.38 -3.18 -36.67
N TRP A 724 -5.16 -2.21 -37.14
CA TRP A 724 -6.60 -2.07 -36.85
C TRP A 724 -7.52 -2.87 -37.76
#